data_AF-W9HM73-F1
#
_entry.id   AF-W9HM73-F1
#
_cell.length_a   1.000
_cell.length_b   1.000
_cell.length_c   1.000
_cell.angle_alpha   90.00
_cell.angle_beta   90.00
_cell.angle_gamma   90.00
#
_symmetry.space_group_name_H-M   'P 1'
#
loop_
_entity.id
_entity.type
_entity.pdbx_description
1 polymer ?
#
loop_
_entity_poly.entity_id
_entity_poly.type
_entity_poly.pdbx_seq_one_letter_code
_entity_poly.pdbx_strand_id
1 'polypeptide(L)'
;MVATPWTLVRFLDECENAEKKNSSDEVFISTTTIKLLTSKECVSDILKDRNCPNQDVLKKRIYDRRCPAKIIFLILTRADMLDRIGEFLSNDFSDHHLPIEVLWTREGYKLKRAKDTDWTTAPFGAGIHYRDVDYFTQKQWPFLAPIFEREFEYVLQQGIPLPLVEKGNAIVSGFSSVSKIKMHHAHVPEQIEHSMAMKKMELESEDQIKYVNKEMTNVKSLRLLDHDHLVKAILACTRGKQALFFFPWAKGGDLYNFLKSNSNEGMAAIIWMLDQMVGLCSALSLLADKGYRHGDLKPANILLFPEKSGSYCLKITDVGLSKLHILATSRRLNGTTAKATTRRYSPPEFDLLFDDDGEPVEDSDDIKLSRKFDIWSLGCVFIEFLIWAKLGRQKYKEFDRSMKRDRPFWDSGREDLDDKVKERIQNLEDAVEDTEGDKVVQRVLELALKQMLLVNSDDRSSASDIHKKLESIRDSCSEYLQPKDELDLPLGLTTEQDADTQDEGLHTTAEQQSTKLLNQWTVNPDNEFAKKFFSETSSQSPTDGSRLCDSCLKLYIWEPNATISSRMRDFQTLASTCDMCNLLYVISQRLGLEEDQELHCIRDGSTFKLKGRDGPPILSLFSDPAYNSDDLGSVQVGYPTLSPPESPERYRLFQKWLYVCDNEHGHARDASSGGCAVQMPTRLIYVGESSEHLEDIKYSGFLRYLALSHCWGGSTSLSTLTSNIDKFRSEIPHEQLPLNFQEAIKVTRALKIPYLWIDSLCIIQDDPEDWRREAARMGQVFSNAYCTIAATSAAASNEGFLAPKLNSALSAALKTPEGGLLHISEFMENCNRDLESAPLNTRGWVMQERALSRRTLHFTKTQVYWECGNGLNCERLFKLSNPQSALFADSDFPRAILKYYKGGRITLFQNLYEKYSRLNFSYTSDRPVAILGLEKHLSSVLQTRGEFGVFEQYLARSLLWSRPENILLNSITFQDDYHVPSWSWMAYEGPITYANIPFDEVEWSTDCLLRSGEETGTNSKRTVLKAVARDLKLDKLDMHDRVKLDEGSGFELSNLRGIVLGKDKKRESRVQVYYVLLVTLSEDEAEQAKVYVRVGVAWLLEHNIAMDGEDVVIY
;
A
#
# COMPACT_ATOMS: atom_id res chain seq x y z
N MET A 1 39.59 -8.30 -30.72
CA MET A 1 38.32 -9.04 -30.90
C MET A 1 37.65 -8.50 -32.15
N VAL A 2 37.40 -9.32 -33.16
CA VAL A 2 36.66 -8.89 -34.36
C VAL A 2 35.23 -8.63 -33.89
N ALA A 3 34.76 -7.39 -34.01
CA ALA A 3 33.39 -7.05 -33.62
C ALA A 3 32.41 -7.87 -34.47
N THR A 4 31.52 -8.61 -33.82
CA THR A 4 30.42 -9.30 -34.50
C THR A 4 29.61 -8.28 -35.30
N PRO A 5 29.22 -8.58 -36.56
CA PRO A 5 28.36 -7.69 -37.36
C PRO A 5 27.02 -7.44 -36.66
N TRP A 6 26.37 -6.32 -36.98
CA TRP A 6 24.99 -6.09 -36.54
C TRP A 6 24.00 -6.85 -37.44
N THR A 7 23.10 -7.61 -36.83
CA THR A 7 21.95 -8.23 -37.49
C THR A 7 20.66 -7.62 -36.94
N LEU A 8 19.54 -7.73 -37.65
CA LEU A 8 18.25 -7.24 -37.17
C LEU A 8 17.89 -7.84 -35.80
N VAL A 9 18.11 -9.14 -35.61
CA VAL A 9 17.85 -9.83 -34.34
C VAL A 9 18.66 -9.20 -33.21
N ARG A 10 19.97 -9.03 -33.40
CA ARG A 10 20.83 -8.38 -32.40
C ARG A 10 20.41 -6.94 -32.11
N PHE A 11 20.00 -6.20 -33.14
CA PHE A 11 19.52 -4.83 -32.98
C PHE A 11 18.24 -4.77 -32.14
N LEU A 12 17.29 -5.68 -32.40
CA LEU A 12 16.03 -5.76 -31.64
C LEU A 12 16.27 -6.24 -30.21
N ASP A 13 17.12 -7.25 -30.00
CA ASP A 13 17.53 -7.71 -28.67
C ASP A 13 18.17 -6.57 -27.86
N GLU A 14 19.06 -5.79 -28.49
CA GLU A 14 19.72 -4.66 -27.84
C GLU A 14 18.74 -3.51 -27.54
N CYS A 15 17.73 -3.31 -28.40
CA CYS A 15 16.63 -2.39 -28.12
C CYS A 15 15.82 -2.86 -26.92
N GLU A 16 15.36 -4.11 -26.90
CA GLU A 16 14.56 -4.69 -25.82
C GLU A 16 15.32 -4.71 -24.48
N ASN A 17 16.60 -5.05 -24.49
CA ASN A 17 17.46 -5.01 -23.31
C ASN A 17 17.72 -3.58 -22.79
N ALA A 18 17.72 -2.59 -23.70
CA ALA A 18 17.95 -1.19 -23.35
C ALA A 18 16.66 -0.43 -22.97
N GLU A 19 15.48 -1.03 -23.20
CA GLU A 19 14.21 -0.47 -22.77
C GLU A 19 14.13 -0.43 -21.25
N LYS A 20 14.12 0.79 -20.73
CA LYS A 20 13.87 1.03 -19.30
C LYS A 20 12.42 1.46 -19.17
N LYS A 21 11.64 0.69 -18.42
CA LYS A 21 10.35 1.18 -17.91
C LYS A 21 10.64 2.21 -16.84
N ASN A 22 10.15 3.41 -17.05
CA ASN A 22 10.15 4.42 -16.01
C ASN A 22 9.07 4.08 -14.97
N SER A 23 9.06 4.83 -13.88
CA SER A 23 8.13 4.65 -12.75
C SER A 23 6.64 4.90 -13.04
N SER A 24 6.30 5.25 -14.28
CA SER A 24 4.93 5.41 -14.77
C SER A 24 4.61 4.40 -15.89
N ASP A 25 5.37 3.29 -15.96
CA ASP A 25 5.33 2.27 -17.01
C ASP A 25 5.58 2.79 -18.44
N GLU A 26 6.12 4.01 -18.59
CA GLU A 26 6.52 4.55 -19.89
C GLU A 26 7.91 4.03 -20.23
N VAL A 27 8.08 3.50 -21.44
CA VAL A 27 9.36 2.95 -21.90
C VAL A 27 10.21 4.04 -22.52
N PHE A 28 11.50 4.12 -22.15
CA PHE A 28 12.49 4.95 -22.84
C PHE A 28 13.80 4.20 -23.08
N ILE A 29 14.56 4.66 -24.08
CA ILE A 29 15.90 4.17 -24.41
C ILE A 29 16.91 5.28 -24.15
N SER A 30 18.02 4.92 -23.50
CA SER A 30 19.04 5.90 -23.13
C SER A 30 19.74 6.53 -24.33
N THR A 31 20.15 7.79 -24.23
CA THR A 31 20.96 8.45 -25.27
C THR A 31 22.23 7.68 -25.61
N THR A 32 22.83 6.99 -24.64
CA THR A 32 24.02 6.14 -24.84
C THR A 32 23.71 4.98 -25.78
N THR A 33 22.57 4.29 -25.57
CA THR A 33 22.11 3.21 -26.44
C THR A 33 21.70 3.75 -27.82
N ILE A 34 21.01 4.89 -27.89
CA ILE A 34 20.67 5.53 -29.17
C ILE A 34 21.94 5.81 -30.00
N LYS A 35 23.02 6.30 -29.38
CA LYS A 35 24.31 6.51 -30.04
C LYS A 35 24.94 5.19 -30.54
N LEU A 36 24.80 4.10 -29.79
CA LEU A 36 25.29 2.77 -30.18
C LEU A 36 24.52 2.22 -31.40
N LEU A 37 23.19 2.24 -31.33
CA LEU A 37 22.28 1.75 -32.38
C LEU A 37 22.28 2.63 -33.64
N THR A 38 22.78 3.86 -33.53
CA THR A 38 22.98 4.79 -34.65
C THR A 38 24.46 5.04 -34.94
N SER A 39 25.31 4.06 -34.64
CA SER A 39 26.72 4.03 -35.07
C SER A 39 26.83 3.76 -36.58
N LYS A 40 27.91 4.25 -37.21
CA LYS A 40 28.10 4.12 -38.66
C LYS A 40 28.16 2.66 -39.10
N GLU A 41 28.73 1.82 -38.24
CA GLU A 41 28.83 0.38 -38.38
C GLU A 41 27.44 -0.26 -38.32
N CYS A 42 26.68 0.00 -37.24
CA CYS A 42 25.32 -0.55 -37.07
C CYS A 42 24.39 -0.19 -38.22
N VAL A 43 24.30 1.10 -38.58
CA VAL A 43 23.46 1.55 -39.70
C VAL A 43 23.90 0.89 -41.02
N SER A 44 25.21 0.71 -41.23
CA SER A 44 25.72 0.08 -42.45
C SER A 44 25.38 -1.39 -42.56
N ASP A 45 25.43 -2.12 -41.44
CA ASP A 45 25.17 -3.54 -41.39
C ASP A 45 23.66 -3.82 -41.48
N ILE A 46 22.82 -3.07 -40.76
CA ILE A 46 21.35 -3.24 -40.79
C ILE A 46 20.73 -2.89 -42.15
N LEU A 47 21.21 -1.83 -42.82
CA LEU A 47 20.75 -1.50 -44.17
C LEU A 47 21.12 -2.59 -45.19
N LYS A 48 22.24 -3.30 -44.98
CA LYS A 48 22.64 -4.46 -45.80
C LYS A 48 21.78 -5.68 -45.47
N ASP A 49 21.59 -5.98 -44.19
CA ASP A 49 20.79 -7.11 -43.70
C ASP A 49 19.35 -7.07 -44.24
N ARG A 50 18.76 -5.86 -44.30
CA ARG A 50 17.41 -5.62 -44.86
C ARG A 50 17.34 -5.43 -46.36
N ASN A 51 18.45 -5.58 -47.10
CA ASN A 51 18.52 -5.36 -48.55
C ASN A 51 17.93 -4.00 -49.01
N CYS A 52 18.13 -2.93 -48.24
CA CYS A 52 17.57 -1.62 -48.58
C CYS A 52 18.20 -1.05 -49.86
N PRO A 53 17.43 -0.44 -50.78
CA PRO A 53 17.96 0.18 -51.99
C PRO A 53 18.71 1.48 -51.67
N ASN A 54 19.68 1.87 -52.52
CA ASN A 54 20.38 3.17 -52.43
C ASN A 54 21.03 3.46 -51.05
N GLN A 55 21.66 2.46 -50.42
CA GLN A 55 22.20 2.54 -49.06
C GLN A 55 23.13 3.74 -48.81
N ASP A 56 23.95 4.14 -49.79
CA ASP A 56 24.86 5.29 -49.64
C ASP A 56 24.11 6.63 -49.55
N VAL A 57 22.97 6.76 -50.24
CA VAL A 57 22.10 7.93 -50.18
C VAL A 57 21.39 7.98 -48.82
N LEU A 58 20.88 6.83 -48.36
CA LEU A 58 20.22 6.71 -47.05
C LEU A 58 21.19 7.04 -45.91
N LYS A 59 22.43 6.52 -45.94
CA LYS A 59 23.46 6.87 -44.93
C LYS A 59 23.76 8.35 -44.91
N LYS A 60 23.90 9.00 -46.08
CA LYS A 60 24.10 10.46 -46.15
C LYS A 60 22.95 11.21 -45.49
N ARG A 61 21.70 10.76 -45.71
CA ARG A 61 20.51 11.39 -45.11
C ARG A 61 20.40 11.14 -43.60
N ILE A 62 20.65 9.91 -43.14
CA ILE A 62 20.63 9.55 -41.71
C ILE A 62 21.63 10.39 -40.90
N TYR A 63 22.82 10.62 -41.44
CA TYR A 63 23.89 11.39 -40.77
C TYR A 63 23.97 12.87 -41.21
N ASP A 64 22.98 13.37 -41.93
CA ASP A 64 22.96 14.77 -42.35
C ASP A 64 22.93 15.70 -41.13
N ARG A 65 23.75 16.75 -41.12
CA ARG A 65 23.86 17.69 -40.00
C ARG A 65 22.71 18.69 -39.92
N ARG A 66 22.04 18.96 -41.04
CA ARG A 66 20.92 19.92 -41.16
C ARG A 66 19.58 19.23 -41.04
N CYS A 67 19.49 17.97 -41.45
CA CYS A 67 18.25 17.19 -41.48
C CYS A 67 18.50 15.72 -41.09
N PRO A 68 18.92 15.45 -39.84
CA PRO A 68 19.24 14.11 -39.39
C PRO A 68 18.00 13.20 -39.40
N ALA A 69 18.20 11.91 -39.64
CA ALA A 69 17.14 10.91 -39.65
C ALA A 69 17.52 9.66 -38.83
N LYS A 70 18.24 9.88 -37.73
CA LYS A 70 18.73 8.81 -36.84
C LYS A 70 17.59 8.21 -36.03
N ILE A 71 16.72 9.05 -35.48
CA ILE A 71 15.57 8.59 -34.70
C ILE A 71 14.54 7.94 -35.63
N ILE A 72 14.31 8.52 -36.82
CA ILE A 72 13.46 7.91 -37.85
C ILE A 72 13.98 6.51 -38.24
N PHE A 73 15.28 6.36 -38.46
CA PHE A 73 15.90 5.06 -38.72
C PHE A 73 15.61 4.05 -37.59
N LEU A 74 15.74 4.45 -36.32
CA LEU A 74 15.46 3.58 -35.18
C LEU A 74 13.99 3.16 -35.12
N ILE A 75 13.07 4.11 -35.30
CA ILE A 75 11.63 3.85 -35.28
C ILE A 75 11.25 2.87 -36.38
N LEU A 76 11.71 3.10 -37.62
CA LEU A 76 11.39 2.24 -38.76
C LEU A 76 12.03 0.85 -38.65
N THR A 77 13.24 0.76 -38.09
CA THR A 77 13.89 -0.53 -37.84
C THR A 77 13.13 -1.33 -36.79
N ARG A 78 12.72 -0.70 -35.67
CA ARG A 78 11.87 -1.33 -34.65
C ARG A 78 10.49 -1.70 -35.16
N ALA A 79 9.97 -0.91 -36.10
CA ALA A 79 8.67 -1.13 -36.70
C ALA A 79 8.67 -2.20 -37.81
N ASP A 80 9.82 -2.77 -38.16
CA ASP A 80 10.00 -3.67 -39.31
C ASP A 80 9.61 -3.05 -40.67
N MET A 81 9.76 -1.73 -40.80
CA MET A 81 9.40 -0.94 -41.99
C MET A 81 10.61 -0.24 -42.65
N LEU A 82 11.83 -0.71 -42.35
CA LEU A 82 13.06 -0.02 -42.76
C LEU A 82 13.25 0.07 -44.29
N ASP A 83 12.72 -0.91 -45.02
CA ASP A 83 12.71 -0.94 -46.49
C ASP A 83 12.01 0.28 -47.12
N ARG A 84 11.13 0.94 -46.37
CA ARG A 84 10.36 2.12 -46.80
C ARG A 84 10.92 3.45 -46.30
N ILE A 85 12.10 3.44 -45.70
CA ILE A 85 12.75 4.65 -45.16
C ILE A 85 12.86 5.79 -46.20
N GLY A 86 13.03 5.47 -47.49
CA GLY A 86 13.05 6.49 -48.56
C GLY A 86 11.73 7.26 -48.70
N GLU A 87 10.59 6.60 -48.52
CA GLU A 87 9.26 7.21 -48.59
C GLU A 87 9.00 8.09 -47.36
N PHE A 88 9.44 7.65 -46.18
CA PHE A 88 9.35 8.44 -44.95
C PHE A 88 10.24 9.67 -44.96
N LEU A 89 11.41 9.61 -45.61
CA LEU A 89 12.36 10.73 -45.73
C LEU A 89 12.08 11.64 -46.93
N SER A 90 11.04 11.33 -47.71
CA SER A 90 10.55 12.22 -48.77
C SER A 90 10.04 13.54 -48.20
N ASN A 91 9.98 14.59 -49.02
CA ASN A 91 9.54 15.94 -48.63
C ASN A 91 10.28 16.55 -47.42
N ASP A 92 11.56 16.22 -47.26
CA ASP A 92 12.45 16.73 -46.23
C ASP A 92 12.11 16.38 -44.76
N PHE A 93 11.30 15.34 -44.54
CA PHE A 93 11.06 14.83 -43.19
C PHE A 93 12.37 14.36 -42.52
N SER A 94 12.50 14.65 -41.24
CA SER A 94 13.72 14.48 -40.43
C SER A 94 13.38 14.44 -38.95
N ASP A 95 14.34 14.06 -38.09
CA ASP A 95 14.17 13.94 -36.65
C ASP A 95 13.66 15.24 -35.99
N HIS A 96 13.92 16.40 -36.60
CA HIS A 96 13.40 17.71 -36.16
C HIS A 96 11.87 17.84 -36.21
N HIS A 97 11.21 16.93 -36.93
CA HIS A 97 9.76 16.90 -37.04
C HIS A 97 9.09 16.04 -35.97
N LEU A 98 9.85 15.28 -35.17
CA LEU A 98 9.31 14.45 -34.10
C LEU A 98 9.10 15.26 -32.80
N PRO A 99 8.10 14.91 -31.96
CA PRO A 99 7.06 13.93 -32.23
C PRO A 99 6.00 14.44 -33.23
N ILE A 100 5.42 13.51 -33.99
CA ILE A 100 4.31 13.79 -34.90
C ILE A 100 2.98 13.32 -34.31
N GLU A 101 1.93 14.10 -34.54
CA GLU A 101 0.53 13.78 -34.25
C GLU A 101 -0.22 13.48 -35.56
N VAL A 102 -1.20 12.57 -35.47
CA VAL A 102 -2.01 12.13 -36.61
C VAL A 102 -3.47 12.47 -36.38
N LEU A 103 -4.09 13.12 -37.36
CA LEU A 103 -5.54 13.30 -37.44
C LEU A 103 -6.08 12.46 -38.60
N TRP A 104 -6.90 11.47 -38.26
CA TRP A 104 -7.60 10.66 -39.24
C TRP A 104 -8.79 11.41 -39.83
N THR A 105 -8.90 11.43 -41.16
CA THR A 105 -9.95 12.14 -41.89
C THR A 105 -10.60 11.20 -42.91
N ARG A 106 -11.78 11.57 -43.43
CA ARG A 106 -12.46 10.79 -44.49
C ARG A 106 -11.65 10.71 -45.79
N GLU A 107 -10.71 11.63 -46.02
CA GLU A 107 -9.86 11.72 -47.22
C GLU A 107 -8.45 11.14 -47.01
N GLY A 108 -8.17 10.53 -45.85
CA GLY A 108 -6.83 10.01 -45.50
C GLY A 108 -6.39 10.49 -44.12
N TYR A 109 -5.15 10.96 -43.99
CA TYR A 109 -4.61 11.45 -42.72
C TYR A 109 -3.94 12.82 -42.88
N LYS A 110 -3.98 13.62 -41.82
CA LYS A 110 -3.20 14.86 -41.69
C LYS A 110 -2.19 14.69 -40.57
N LEU A 111 -1.02 15.29 -40.74
CA LEU A 111 0.05 15.26 -39.76
C LEU A 111 0.40 16.68 -39.34
N LYS A 112 0.80 16.82 -38.09
CA LYS A 112 1.48 18.02 -37.60
C LYS A 112 2.59 17.60 -36.65
N ARG A 113 3.61 18.45 -36.52
CA ARG A 113 4.51 18.35 -35.36
C ARG A 113 3.73 18.75 -34.13
N ALA A 114 4.05 18.18 -32.98
CA ALA A 114 3.37 18.54 -31.72
C ALA A 114 3.46 20.04 -31.36
N LYS A 115 4.43 20.77 -31.92
CA LYS A 115 4.60 22.22 -31.69
C LYS A 115 3.88 23.11 -32.72
N ASP A 116 3.34 22.54 -33.80
CA ASP A 116 2.68 23.31 -34.85
C ASP A 116 1.18 23.46 -34.55
N THR A 117 0.62 24.62 -34.89
CA THR A 117 -0.82 24.90 -34.76
C THR A 117 -1.64 24.33 -35.92
N ASP A 118 -1.03 24.24 -37.11
CA ASP A 118 -1.73 23.90 -38.35
C ASP A 118 -1.47 22.45 -38.77
N TRP A 119 -2.53 21.77 -39.20
CA TRP A 119 -2.45 20.42 -39.77
C TRP A 119 -2.00 20.48 -41.23
N THR A 120 -0.95 19.73 -41.56
CA THR A 120 -0.39 19.66 -42.92
C THR A 120 -0.81 18.37 -43.63
N THR A 121 -0.97 18.44 -44.95
CA THR A 121 -1.22 17.26 -45.79
C THR A 121 0.10 16.53 -46.06
N ALA A 122 0.25 15.36 -45.43
CA ALA A 122 1.27 14.34 -45.69
C ALA A 122 2.72 14.84 -45.93
N PRO A 123 3.54 15.00 -44.87
CA PRO A 123 4.99 15.19 -44.99
C PRO A 123 5.73 13.97 -45.56
N PHE A 124 5.08 12.82 -45.74
CA PHE A 124 5.69 11.63 -46.34
C PHE A 124 5.45 11.56 -47.84
N GLY A 125 6.19 10.71 -48.54
CA GLY A 125 5.97 10.44 -49.97
C GLY A 125 4.54 9.96 -50.26
N ALA A 126 4.07 10.22 -51.49
CA ALA A 126 2.77 9.72 -51.93
C ALA A 126 2.73 8.19 -51.87
N GLY A 127 1.73 7.61 -51.17
CA GLY A 127 1.53 6.16 -51.10
C GLY A 127 1.80 5.50 -49.75
N ILE A 128 2.15 6.24 -48.69
CA ILE A 128 2.23 5.64 -47.34
C ILE A 128 0.83 5.29 -46.84
N HIS A 129 0.63 4.01 -46.48
CA HIS A 129 -0.65 3.50 -46.06
C HIS A 129 -0.91 3.88 -44.58
N TYR A 130 -2.18 4.07 -44.23
CA TYR A 130 -2.58 4.57 -42.91
C TYR A 130 -2.04 3.72 -41.75
N ARG A 131 -1.94 2.39 -41.94
CA ARG A 131 -1.39 1.46 -40.94
C ARG A 131 0.08 1.73 -40.60
N ASP A 132 0.89 2.13 -41.58
CA ASP A 132 2.32 2.39 -41.37
C ASP A 132 2.53 3.69 -40.60
N VAL A 133 1.67 4.68 -40.88
CA VAL A 133 1.64 5.95 -40.14
C VAL A 133 1.21 5.72 -38.69
N ASP A 134 0.18 4.90 -38.48
CA ASP A 134 -0.29 4.53 -37.13
C ASP A 134 0.82 3.81 -36.35
N TYR A 135 1.45 2.80 -36.97
CA TYR A 135 2.51 2.04 -36.32
C TYR A 135 3.76 2.88 -36.03
N PHE A 136 4.19 3.74 -36.96
CA PHE A 136 5.26 4.71 -36.75
C PHE A 136 4.96 5.63 -35.56
N THR A 137 3.73 6.14 -35.48
CA THR A 137 3.30 7.09 -34.43
C THR A 137 3.25 6.42 -33.06
N GLN A 138 2.86 5.14 -32.98
CA GLN A 138 2.85 4.38 -31.73
C GLN A 138 4.26 3.99 -31.25
N LYS A 139 5.20 3.78 -32.17
CA LYS A 139 6.57 3.32 -31.85
C LYS A 139 7.60 4.44 -31.62
N GLN A 140 7.23 5.71 -31.84
CA GLN A 140 8.17 6.83 -31.71
C GLN A 140 8.65 7.10 -30.27
N TRP A 141 7.77 6.89 -29.27
CA TRP A 141 7.95 7.42 -27.91
C TRP A 141 9.23 7.01 -27.19
N PRO A 142 9.69 5.74 -27.22
CA PRO A 142 10.88 5.33 -26.47
C PRO A 142 12.17 6.05 -26.86
N PHE A 143 12.24 6.59 -28.08
CA PHE A 143 13.42 7.25 -28.62
C PHE A 143 13.43 8.78 -28.42
N LEU A 144 12.37 9.33 -27.81
CA LEU A 144 12.15 10.78 -27.71
C LEU A 144 12.34 11.35 -26.31
N ALA A 145 12.88 10.57 -25.37
CA ALA A 145 13.14 11.04 -24.01
C ALA A 145 14.08 12.28 -24.03
N PRO A 146 13.75 13.36 -23.30
CA PRO A 146 14.48 14.62 -23.37
C PRO A 146 15.89 14.50 -22.77
N ILE A 147 16.79 15.38 -23.19
CA ILE A 147 18.09 15.59 -22.58
C ILE A 147 18.10 17.00 -21.93
N PHE A 148 18.26 17.06 -20.62
CA PHE A 148 18.12 18.29 -19.83
C PHE A 148 19.44 19.04 -19.67
N GLU A 149 19.97 19.62 -20.76
CA GLU A 149 21.34 20.19 -20.77
C GLU A 149 21.45 21.71 -20.58
N ARG A 150 20.53 22.52 -21.13
CA ARG A 150 20.78 23.96 -21.36
C ARG A 150 19.70 24.89 -20.86
N GLU A 151 18.45 24.47 -20.94
CA GLU A 151 17.31 25.30 -20.62
C GLU A 151 16.86 25.05 -19.19
N PHE A 152 16.30 26.09 -18.56
CA PHE A 152 15.65 25.94 -17.26
C PHE A 152 14.22 25.39 -17.41
N GLU A 153 13.53 25.75 -18.48
CA GLU A 153 12.14 25.42 -18.72
C GLU A 153 12.02 24.58 -19.99
N TYR A 154 11.31 23.45 -19.91
CA TYR A 154 11.03 22.58 -21.04
C TYR A 154 9.53 22.46 -21.27
N VAL A 155 9.09 22.51 -22.53
CA VAL A 155 7.70 22.21 -22.91
C VAL A 155 7.69 20.89 -23.67
N LEU A 156 7.09 19.88 -23.05
CA LEU A 156 7.02 18.50 -23.50
C LEU A 156 5.57 18.12 -23.81
N GLN A 157 5.38 17.24 -24.80
CA GLN A 157 4.09 16.64 -25.07
C GLN A 157 3.80 15.51 -24.06
N GLN A 158 2.51 15.22 -23.82
CA GLN A 158 2.08 14.18 -22.88
C GLN A 158 2.71 12.80 -23.15
N GLY A 159 2.90 12.43 -24.42
CA GLY A 159 3.45 11.12 -24.81
C GLY A 159 4.97 10.97 -24.65
N ILE A 160 5.71 12.05 -24.39
CA ILE A 160 7.17 11.99 -24.24
C ILE A 160 7.52 11.36 -22.88
N PRO A 161 8.21 10.20 -22.85
CA PRO A 161 8.58 9.57 -21.60
C PRO A 161 9.67 10.39 -20.89
N LEU A 162 9.52 10.56 -19.58
CA LEU A 162 10.59 11.13 -18.77
C LEU A 162 11.64 10.04 -18.47
N PRO A 163 12.94 10.35 -18.52
CA PRO A 163 14.03 9.38 -18.32
C PRO A 163 14.23 9.06 -16.82
N LEU A 164 13.17 8.65 -16.13
CA LEU A 164 13.16 8.33 -14.71
C LEU A 164 13.55 6.86 -14.52
N VAL A 165 14.63 6.62 -13.79
CA VAL A 165 15.10 5.27 -13.42
C VAL A 165 14.45 4.81 -12.11
N GLU A 166 14.13 5.76 -11.23
CA GLU A 166 13.56 5.48 -9.91
C GLU A 166 12.57 6.59 -9.52
N LYS A 167 11.52 6.25 -8.78
CA LYS A 167 10.59 7.22 -8.20
C LYS A 167 10.08 6.68 -6.86
N GLY A 168 10.40 7.41 -5.80
CA GLY A 168 9.86 7.19 -4.47
C GLY A 168 8.42 7.69 -4.34
N ASN A 169 7.85 7.53 -3.16
CA ASN A 169 6.48 7.92 -2.87
C ASN A 169 6.25 9.41 -3.07
N ALA A 170 5.10 9.73 -3.66
CA ALA A 170 4.68 11.11 -3.83
C ALA A 170 3.95 11.58 -2.55
N ILE A 171 4.46 12.63 -1.93
CA ILE A 171 3.81 13.37 -0.86
C ILE A 171 2.80 14.33 -1.52
N VAL A 172 1.51 14.06 -1.37
CA VAL A 172 0.45 14.86 -2.00
C VAL A 172 0.00 15.99 -1.05
N SER A 173 -0.02 17.22 -1.55
CA SER A 173 -0.50 18.41 -0.85
C SER A 173 -1.34 19.27 -1.80
N GLY A 174 -2.65 19.34 -1.56
CA GLY A 174 -3.58 20.09 -2.41
C GLY A 174 -3.59 19.58 -3.85
N PHE A 175 -3.29 20.46 -4.81
CA PHE A 175 -3.17 20.13 -6.25
C PHE A 175 -1.75 19.76 -6.68
N SER A 176 -0.83 19.57 -5.72
CA SER A 176 0.57 19.27 -5.99
C SER A 176 1.02 17.98 -5.32
N SER A 177 2.04 17.33 -5.88
CA SER A 177 2.66 16.14 -5.29
C SER A 177 4.17 16.18 -5.44
N VAL A 178 4.93 15.90 -4.37
CA VAL A 178 6.40 15.87 -4.39
C VAL A 178 6.89 14.43 -4.24
N SER A 179 7.67 13.93 -5.20
CA SER A 179 8.27 12.58 -5.12
C SER A 179 9.78 12.64 -5.25
N LYS A 180 10.52 11.83 -4.49
CA LYS A 180 11.93 11.54 -4.79
C LYS A 180 12.00 10.86 -6.16
N ILE A 181 12.91 11.27 -7.02
CA ILE A 181 13.15 10.62 -8.31
C ILE A 181 14.64 10.43 -8.54
N LYS A 182 14.97 9.51 -9.44
CA LYS A 182 16.32 9.36 -9.99
C LYS A 182 16.26 9.48 -11.50
N MET A 183 16.92 10.47 -12.07
CA MET A 183 17.04 10.61 -13.52
C MET A 183 18.19 9.76 -14.08
N HIS A 184 18.03 9.29 -15.31
CA HIS A 184 19.09 8.55 -16.00
C HIS A 184 20.28 9.47 -16.31
N HIS A 185 21.50 9.07 -15.93
CA HIS A 185 22.72 9.87 -16.09
C HIS A 185 22.96 10.35 -17.53
N ALA A 186 22.62 9.54 -18.55
CA ALA A 186 22.76 9.95 -19.95
C ALA A 186 21.78 11.07 -20.42
N HIS A 187 20.85 11.52 -19.56
CA HIS A 187 19.84 12.54 -19.87
C HIS A 187 19.98 13.81 -19.02
N VAL A 188 20.96 13.86 -18.12
CA VAL A 188 21.23 14.99 -17.22
C VAL A 188 22.75 15.24 -17.18
N PRO A 189 23.23 16.50 -17.16
CA PRO A 189 24.65 16.80 -17.01
C PRO A 189 25.29 16.17 -15.77
N GLU A 190 26.56 15.75 -15.87
CA GLU A 190 27.31 15.11 -14.76
C GLU A 190 27.40 15.98 -13.49
N GLN A 191 27.28 17.30 -13.63
CA GLN A 191 27.36 18.25 -12.51
C GLN A 191 26.07 18.31 -11.66
N ILE A 192 25.00 17.66 -12.10
CA ILE A 192 23.71 17.69 -11.41
C ILE A 192 23.49 16.36 -10.68
N GLU A 193 23.07 16.44 -9.41
CA GLU A 193 22.74 15.25 -8.64
C GLU A 193 21.56 14.50 -9.30
N HIS A 194 21.76 13.21 -9.57
CA HIS A 194 20.78 12.37 -10.25
C HIS A 194 19.53 12.10 -9.41
N SER A 195 19.67 12.16 -8.08
CA SER A 195 18.59 12.04 -7.11
C SER A 195 17.99 13.41 -6.82
N MET A 196 16.72 13.61 -7.19
CA MET A 196 16.03 14.90 -7.12
C MET A 196 14.68 14.76 -6.44
N ALA A 197 14.12 15.88 -5.98
CA ALA A 197 12.70 15.99 -5.67
C ALA A 197 11.96 16.51 -6.91
N MET A 198 10.88 15.84 -7.31
CA MET A 198 10.00 16.29 -8.39
C MET A 198 8.64 16.70 -7.81
N LYS A 199 8.33 17.99 -7.85
CA LYS A 199 7.02 18.57 -7.53
C LYS A 199 6.17 18.62 -8.79
N LYS A 200 5.06 17.89 -8.81
CA LYS A 200 4.11 17.78 -9.92
C LYS A 200 2.82 18.51 -9.58
N MET A 201 2.25 19.23 -10.54
CA MET A 201 0.96 19.93 -10.46
C MET A 201 0.12 19.63 -11.72
N GLU A 202 -1.20 19.51 -11.57
CA GLU A 202 -2.13 19.29 -12.68
C GLU A 202 -2.78 20.62 -13.14
N LEU A 203 -2.99 20.75 -14.46
CA LEU A 203 -3.52 21.93 -15.15
C LEU A 203 -4.91 21.63 -15.71
N GLU A 204 -5.92 21.52 -14.84
CA GLU A 204 -7.30 21.16 -15.22
C GLU A 204 -8.25 22.36 -15.36
N SER A 205 -7.95 23.48 -14.68
CA SER A 205 -8.79 24.70 -14.64
C SER A 205 -7.98 25.97 -14.94
N GLU A 206 -8.66 27.05 -15.36
CA GLU A 206 -8.02 28.34 -15.62
C GLU A 206 -7.32 28.91 -14.37
N ASP A 207 -7.90 28.72 -13.18
CA ASP A 207 -7.30 29.14 -11.91
C ASP A 207 -6.00 28.38 -11.60
N GLN A 208 -5.98 27.07 -11.85
CA GLN A 208 -4.75 26.26 -11.71
C GLN A 208 -3.68 26.68 -12.71
N ILE A 209 -4.06 26.98 -13.95
CA ILE A 209 -3.12 27.46 -14.98
C ILE A 209 -2.53 28.81 -14.55
N LYS A 210 -3.36 29.74 -14.09
CA LYS A 210 -2.91 31.04 -13.56
C LYS A 210 -1.97 30.86 -12.36
N TYR A 211 -2.29 29.93 -11.46
CA TYR A 211 -1.46 29.59 -10.31
C TYR A 211 -0.11 29.01 -10.72
N VAL A 212 -0.07 28.01 -11.59
CA VAL A 212 1.17 27.38 -12.06
C VAL A 212 2.05 28.37 -12.83
N ASN A 213 1.46 29.26 -13.64
CA ASN A 213 2.22 30.31 -14.32
C ASN A 213 2.87 31.28 -13.32
N LYS A 214 2.16 31.59 -12.23
CA LYS A 214 2.71 32.38 -11.12
C LYS A 214 3.83 31.62 -10.40
N GLU A 215 3.64 30.34 -10.11
CA GLU A 215 4.67 29.46 -9.50
C GLU A 215 5.92 29.38 -10.37
N MET A 216 5.77 29.17 -11.68
CA MET A 216 6.86 29.15 -12.66
C MET A 216 7.64 30.47 -12.66
N THR A 217 6.93 31.60 -12.55
CA THR A 217 7.55 32.93 -12.45
C THR A 217 8.33 33.08 -11.13
N ASN A 218 7.72 32.71 -10.00
CA ASN A 218 8.36 32.77 -8.69
C ASN A 218 9.62 31.90 -8.65
N VAL A 219 9.52 30.64 -9.10
CA VAL A 219 10.64 29.70 -9.12
C VAL A 219 11.79 30.22 -9.99
N LYS A 220 11.49 30.81 -11.15
CA LYS A 220 12.50 31.46 -12.02
C LYS A 220 13.21 32.61 -11.30
N SER A 221 12.47 33.47 -10.61
CA SER A 221 13.03 34.61 -9.89
C SER A 221 13.82 34.19 -8.65
N LEU A 222 13.32 33.22 -7.87
CA LEU A 222 13.99 32.68 -6.67
C LEU A 222 15.29 31.95 -7.02
N ARG A 223 15.34 31.28 -8.17
CA ARG A 223 16.56 30.63 -8.65
C ARG A 223 17.74 31.60 -8.84
N LEU A 224 17.45 32.87 -9.13
CA LEU A 224 18.47 33.91 -9.31
C LEU A 224 18.97 34.49 -7.98
N LEU A 225 18.33 34.15 -6.85
CA LEU A 225 18.78 34.54 -5.53
C LEU A 225 19.82 33.53 -5.04
N ASP A 226 21.05 34.00 -4.81
CA ASP A 226 22.12 33.17 -4.30
C ASP A 226 22.17 33.23 -2.77
N HIS A 227 21.70 32.18 -2.11
CA HIS A 227 21.72 32.07 -0.65
C HIS A 227 21.75 30.60 -0.22
N ASP A 228 22.56 30.29 0.79
CA ASP A 228 22.78 28.91 1.23
C ASP A 228 21.55 28.29 1.88
N HIS A 229 20.74 29.08 2.58
CA HIS A 229 19.52 28.65 3.26
C HIS A 229 18.23 28.73 2.39
N LEU A 230 18.35 28.80 1.06
CA LEU A 230 17.20 28.73 0.14
C LEU A 230 17.33 27.54 -0.82
N VAL A 231 16.26 26.76 -0.99
CA VAL A 231 16.22 25.67 -1.97
C VAL A 231 16.03 26.25 -3.38
N LYS A 232 16.94 25.91 -4.29
CA LYS A 232 16.90 26.36 -5.70
C LYS A 232 16.37 25.27 -6.61
N ALA A 233 15.50 25.63 -7.54
CA ALA A 233 15.07 24.71 -8.59
C ALA A 233 16.20 24.40 -9.57
N ILE A 234 16.33 23.13 -9.93
CA ILE A 234 17.24 22.62 -10.96
C ILE A 234 16.69 22.98 -12.34
N LEU A 235 15.47 22.54 -12.62
CA LEU A 235 14.72 22.81 -13.85
C LEU A 235 13.21 22.72 -13.61
N ALA A 236 12.43 23.18 -14.58
CA ALA A 236 10.99 23.01 -14.65
C ALA A 236 10.58 22.50 -16.03
N CYS A 237 9.51 21.72 -16.12
CA CYS A 237 8.92 21.35 -17.39
C CYS A 237 7.40 21.28 -17.34
N THR A 238 6.76 21.65 -18.45
CA THR A 238 5.33 21.43 -18.67
C THR A 238 5.19 20.24 -19.60
N ARG A 239 4.48 19.20 -19.18
CA ARG A 239 4.22 17.98 -19.94
C ARG A 239 2.72 17.78 -20.11
N GLY A 240 2.17 18.13 -21.28
CA GLY A 240 0.73 18.09 -21.51
C GLY A 240 -0.03 18.95 -20.49
N LYS A 241 -0.88 18.33 -19.66
CA LYS A 241 -1.62 19.00 -18.57
C LYS A 241 -0.88 19.00 -17.24
N GLN A 242 0.42 18.72 -17.22
CA GLN A 242 1.21 18.61 -15.99
C GLN A 242 2.29 19.67 -15.97
N ALA A 243 2.50 20.33 -14.84
CA ALA A 243 3.70 21.12 -14.57
C ALA A 243 4.57 20.40 -13.54
N LEU A 244 5.87 20.28 -13.83
CA LEU A 244 6.84 19.53 -13.07
C LEU A 244 8.01 20.45 -12.72
N PHE A 245 8.33 20.55 -11.44
CA PHE A 245 9.46 21.32 -10.91
C PHE A 245 10.43 20.37 -10.23
N PHE A 246 11.72 20.52 -10.52
CA PHE A 246 12.76 19.63 -10.02
C PHE A 246 13.68 20.39 -9.08
N PHE A 247 13.86 19.87 -7.88
CA PHE A 247 14.67 20.45 -6.82
C PHE A 247 15.73 19.44 -6.34
N PRO A 248 16.81 19.89 -5.70
CA PRO A 248 17.74 19.01 -5.00
C PRO A 248 17.01 18.17 -3.95
N TRP A 249 17.36 16.89 -3.81
CA TRP A 249 16.76 16.02 -2.80
C TRP A 249 17.38 16.31 -1.42
N ALA A 250 16.54 16.66 -0.44
CA ALA A 250 16.96 16.87 0.94
C ALA A 250 17.17 15.52 1.65
N LYS A 251 18.42 15.03 1.69
CA LYS A 251 18.75 13.72 2.28
C LYS A 251 18.41 13.63 3.77
N GLY A 252 18.46 14.74 4.51
CA GLY A 252 18.11 14.78 5.93
C GLY A 252 16.61 14.93 6.22
N GLY A 253 15.76 14.98 5.19
CA GLY A 253 14.31 15.19 5.35
C GLY A 253 13.96 16.63 5.71
N ASP A 254 12.91 16.79 6.53
CA ASP A 254 12.41 18.08 7.03
C ASP A 254 12.69 18.26 8.53
N LEU A 255 12.71 19.52 8.98
CA LEU A 255 13.03 19.89 10.36
C LEU A 255 12.04 19.31 11.36
N TYR A 256 10.76 19.16 11.00
CA TYR A 256 9.77 18.58 11.91
C TYR A 256 10.13 17.14 12.28
N ASN A 257 10.45 16.31 11.29
CA ASN A 257 10.86 14.93 11.51
C ASN A 257 12.23 14.84 12.17
N PHE A 258 13.16 15.74 11.83
CA PHE A 258 14.48 15.81 12.47
C PHE A 258 14.38 16.03 13.99
N LEU A 259 13.63 17.04 14.43
CA LEU A 259 13.43 17.34 15.86
C LEU A 259 12.73 16.19 16.60
N LYS A 260 11.88 15.42 15.91
CA LYS A 260 11.20 14.24 16.48
C LYS A 260 12.08 13.02 16.63
N SER A 261 13.11 12.87 15.81
CA SER A 261 13.88 11.63 15.70
C SER A 261 15.28 11.74 16.29
N ASN A 262 15.93 12.89 16.17
CA ASN A 262 17.32 13.08 16.60
C ASN A 262 17.43 13.45 18.09
N SER A 263 18.42 12.88 18.79
CA SER A 263 18.67 13.04 20.23
C SER A 263 19.99 13.77 20.55
N ASN A 264 20.62 14.43 19.57
CA ASN A 264 21.84 15.20 19.82
C ASN A 264 21.51 16.42 20.70
N GLU A 265 22.06 16.45 21.91
CA GLU A 265 21.79 17.42 22.97
C GLU A 265 23.08 18.09 23.45
N GLY A 266 22.97 19.27 24.07
CA GLY A 266 24.11 19.99 24.66
C GLY A 266 24.77 21.03 23.76
N MET A 267 26.02 21.39 24.06
CA MET A 267 26.69 22.56 23.47
C MET A 267 26.80 22.51 21.94
N ALA A 268 27.12 21.34 21.37
CA ALA A 268 27.23 21.19 19.91
C ALA A 268 25.88 21.44 19.20
N ALA A 269 24.78 20.97 19.79
CA ALA A 269 23.43 21.22 19.27
C ALA A 269 23.04 22.70 19.37
N ILE A 270 23.43 23.39 20.45
CA ILE A 270 23.19 24.83 20.64
C ILE A 270 23.96 25.66 19.61
N ILE A 271 25.23 25.32 19.36
CA ILE A 271 26.07 25.98 18.34
C ILE A 271 25.45 25.83 16.96
N TRP A 272 25.18 24.58 16.58
CA TRP A 272 24.59 24.28 15.28
C TRP A 272 23.24 24.98 15.12
N MET A 273 22.35 24.88 16.12
CA MET A 273 21.06 25.56 16.15
C MET A 273 21.21 27.06 15.89
N LEU A 274 22.12 27.74 16.60
CA LEU A 274 22.34 29.18 16.46
C LEU A 274 22.78 29.54 15.04
N ASP A 275 23.72 28.80 14.46
CA ASP A 275 24.17 29.01 13.08
C ASP A 275 23.03 28.84 12.08
N GLN A 276 22.20 27.80 12.25
CA GLN A 276 21.03 27.59 11.40
C GLN A 276 19.99 28.71 11.55
N MET A 277 19.75 29.20 12.77
CA MET A 277 18.83 30.32 13.03
C MET A 277 19.29 31.63 12.37
N VAL A 278 20.59 31.92 12.43
CA VAL A 278 21.20 33.06 11.72
C VAL A 278 20.95 32.92 10.22
N GLY A 279 21.26 31.76 9.65
CA GLY A 279 21.10 31.48 8.24
C GLY A 279 19.65 31.58 7.73
N LEU A 280 18.69 31.04 8.46
CA LEU A 280 17.27 31.13 8.14
C LEU A 280 16.76 32.58 8.18
N CYS A 281 17.16 33.35 9.19
CA CYS A 281 16.84 34.78 9.28
C CYS A 281 17.45 35.59 8.13
N SER A 282 18.70 35.29 7.75
CA SER A 282 19.37 35.92 6.61
C SER A 282 18.61 35.68 5.31
N ALA A 283 18.16 34.44 5.07
CA ALA A 283 17.35 34.08 3.92
C ALA A 283 16.02 34.85 3.89
N LEU A 284 15.31 34.96 5.03
CA LEU A 284 14.09 35.76 5.12
C LEU A 284 14.35 37.25 4.89
N SER A 285 15.49 37.79 5.34
CA SER A 285 15.87 39.17 5.07
C SER A 285 16.05 39.40 3.57
N LEU A 286 16.76 38.50 2.88
CA LEU A 286 16.93 38.58 1.43
C LEU A 286 15.60 38.48 0.69
N LEU A 287 14.72 37.57 1.10
CA LEU A 287 13.38 37.45 0.51
C LEU A 287 12.57 38.74 0.72
N ALA A 288 12.58 39.28 1.94
CA ALA A 288 11.90 40.53 2.27
C ALA A 288 12.42 41.70 1.42
N ASP A 289 13.73 41.84 1.24
CA ASP A 289 14.35 42.89 0.42
C ASP A 289 13.95 42.79 -1.06
N LYS A 290 13.74 41.57 -1.55
CA LYS A 290 13.25 41.28 -2.90
C LYS A 290 11.72 41.35 -3.03
N GLY A 291 11.02 41.73 -1.96
CA GLY A 291 9.57 41.89 -1.94
C GLY A 291 8.79 40.57 -1.81
N TYR A 292 9.47 39.47 -1.49
CA TYR A 292 8.83 38.18 -1.24
C TYR A 292 8.40 38.04 0.22
N ARG A 293 7.35 37.25 0.41
CA ARG A 293 6.87 36.75 1.70
C ARG A 293 6.68 35.24 1.54
N HIS A 294 7.09 34.46 2.54
CA HIS A 294 6.87 33.03 2.56
C HIS A 294 5.38 32.73 2.81
N GLY A 295 4.88 33.08 4.00
CA GLY A 295 3.47 33.05 4.41
C GLY A 295 2.90 31.68 4.83
N ASP A 296 3.71 30.60 4.81
CA ASP A 296 3.40 29.30 5.44
C ASP A 296 4.66 28.68 6.06
N LEU A 297 5.47 29.49 6.78
CA LEU A 297 6.74 29.00 7.31
C LEU A 297 6.48 28.10 8.53
N LYS A 298 7.04 26.90 8.51
CA LYS A 298 6.87 25.87 9.55
C LYS A 298 8.01 24.85 9.46
N PRO A 299 8.26 24.03 10.50
CA PRO A 299 9.36 23.05 10.48
C PRO A 299 9.31 22.09 9.27
N ALA A 300 8.12 21.70 8.80
CA ALA A 300 7.98 20.85 7.62
C ALA A 300 8.41 21.51 6.28
N ASN A 301 8.48 22.85 6.23
CA ASN A 301 8.92 23.62 5.04
C ASN A 301 10.39 24.08 5.16
N ILE A 302 11.14 23.52 6.12
CA ILE A 302 12.57 23.74 6.31
C ILE A 302 13.27 22.39 6.16
N LEU A 303 14.12 22.26 5.14
CA LEU A 303 14.71 20.99 4.71
C LEU A 303 16.19 20.86 5.08
N LEU A 304 16.66 19.64 5.35
CA LEU A 304 18.04 19.36 5.77
C LEU A 304 18.91 18.84 4.61
N PHE A 305 20.00 19.56 4.34
CA PHE A 305 20.98 19.21 3.30
C PHE A 305 22.35 18.90 3.92
N PRO A 306 22.95 17.74 3.64
CA PRO A 306 24.22 17.36 4.26
C PRO A 306 25.37 18.24 3.79
N GLU A 307 26.25 18.60 4.72
CA GLU A 307 27.47 19.35 4.48
C GLU A 307 28.71 18.45 4.48
N LYS A 308 29.82 18.93 3.90
CA LYS A 308 31.09 18.19 3.88
C LYS A 308 31.67 17.94 5.28
N SER A 309 31.26 18.74 6.25
CA SER A 309 31.63 18.61 7.67
C SER A 309 30.94 17.44 8.37
N GLY A 310 29.99 16.74 7.73
CA GLY A 310 29.13 15.73 8.38
C GLY A 310 27.92 16.30 9.12
N SER A 311 27.72 17.63 9.04
CA SER A 311 26.57 18.38 9.57
C SER A 311 25.44 18.50 8.53
N TYR A 312 24.33 19.14 8.91
CA TYR A 312 23.25 19.55 8.00
C TYR A 312 23.11 21.07 7.93
N CYS A 313 22.78 21.58 6.74
CA CYS A 313 22.35 22.96 6.49
C CYS A 313 20.82 22.99 6.28
N LEU A 314 20.12 23.85 7.03
CA LEU A 314 18.67 24.06 6.92
C LEU A 314 18.33 25.00 5.77
N LYS A 315 17.47 24.59 4.84
CA LYS A 315 17.06 25.43 3.70
C LYS A 315 15.55 25.58 3.63
N ILE A 316 15.08 26.81 3.42
CA ILE A 316 13.66 27.12 3.23
C ILE A 316 13.24 26.65 1.82
N THR A 317 12.13 25.93 1.75
CA THR A 317 11.46 25.53 0.49
C THR A 317 10.12 26.26 0.33
N ASP A 318 9.46 26.14 -0.82
CA ASP A 318 8.06 26.53 -0.99
C ASP A 318 7.75 28.03 -0.76
N VAL A 319 8.72 28.89 -1.06
CA VAL A 319 8.60 30.36 -0.96
C VAL A 319 7.56 30.92 -1.94
N GLY A 320 6.61 31.71 -1.44
CA GLY A 320 5.70 32.51 -2.28
C GLY A 320 4.34 31.87 -2.62
N LEU A 321 3.97 30.78 -1.94
CA LEU A 321 2.73 30.01 -2.21
C LEU A 321 1.46 30.56 -1.54
N SER A 322 1.56 31.56 -0.65
CA SER A 322 0.61 31.74 0.45
C SER A 322 -0.73 32.42 0.16
N LYS A 323 -0.92 33.26 -0.87
CA LYS A 323 -2.20 34.00 -1.01
C LYS A 323 -3.37 33.20 -1.60
N LEU A 324 -3.14 32.36 -2.62
CA LEU A 324 -4.21 31.65 -3.34
C LEU A 324 -4.46 30.22 -2.81
N HIS A 325 -3.46 29.60 -2.18
CA HIS A 325 -3.59 28.24 -1.63
C HIS A 325 -4.52 28.19 -0.41
N ILE A 326 -4.65 29.30 0.33
CA ILE A 326 -5.56 29.43 1.47
C ILE A 326 -7.02 29.51 0.97
N LEU A 327 -7.30 30.46 0.06
CA LEU A 327 -8.64 30.74 -0.47
C LEU A 327 -9.20 29.64 -1.38
N ALA A 328 -8.34 28.94 -2.13
CA ALA A 328 -8.75 27.82 -2.96
C ALA A 328 -9.05 26.55 -2.14
N THR A 329 -8.54 26.47 -0.90
CA THR A 329 -8.81 25.34 0.01
C THR A 329 -10.08 25.58 0.82
N SER A 330 -10.37 26.82 1.24
CA SER A 330 -11.61 27.20 1.96
C SER A 330 -12.86 27.13 1.09
N ARG A 331 -12.81 27.51 -0.20
CA ARG A 331 -14.01 27.50 -1.08
C ARG A 331 -14.53 26.10 -1.44
N ARG A 332 -13.94 25.03 -0.89
CA ARG A 332 -14.38 23.64 -1.10
C ARG A 332 -15.28 23.19 0.04
N LEU A 333 -16.51 23.70 0.05
CA LEU A 333 -17.64 23.08 0.74
C LEU A 333 -17.96 21.73 0.05
N ASN A 334 -17.20 20.70 0.43
CA ASN A 334 -17.56 19.27 0.49
C ASN A 334 -16.28 18.43 0.58
N GLY A 335 -15.81 18.21 1.81
CA GLY A 335 -15.05 17.02 2.19
C GLY A 335 -13.77 16.71 1.42
N THR A 336 -12.82 17.65 1.30
CA THR A 336 -11.44 17.30 0.90
C THR A 336 -10.50 17.21 2.10
N THR A 337 -9.74 16.13 2.21
CA THR A 337 -8.64 15.90 3.18
C THR A 337 -7.39 16.74 2.92
N ALA A 338 -7.45 17.69 1.99
CA ALA A 338 -6.37 18.63 1.73
C ALA A 338 -6.33 19.66 2.86
N LYS A 339 -5.33 19.53 3.74
CA LYS A 339 -5.10 20.42 4.89
C LYS A 339 -5.08 21.88 4.42
N ALA A 340 -6.03 22.66 4.91
CA ALA A 340 -5.85 24.10 5.08
C ALA A 340 -4.52 24.36 5.81
N THR A 341 -3.93 25.54 5.60
CA THR A 341 -2.73 26.02 6.32
C THR A 341 -2.74 25.59 7.79
N THR A 342 -1.60 25.08 8.28
CA THR A 342 -1.48 24.67 9.69
C THR A 342 -1.61 25.92 10.57
N ARG A 343 -2.79 26.14 11.15
CA ARG A 343 -3.10 27.33 11.99
C ARG A 343 -2.08 27.54 13.12
N ARG A 344 -1.42 26.47 13.59
CA ARG A 344 -0.39 26.47 14.65
C ARG A 344 0.67 27.56 14.52
N TYR A 345 1.29 27.72 13.35
CA TYR A 345 2.42 28.65 13.13
C TYR A 345 1.98 30.02 12.58
N SER A 346 0.66 30.23 12.44
CA SER A 346 0.11 31.46 11.90
C SER A 346 0.01 32.54 12.98
N PRO A 347 0.36 33.80 12.65
CA PRO A 347 0.23 34.91 13.58
C PRO A 347 -1.23 35.35 13.78
N PRO A 348 -1.52 36.17 14.81
CA PRO A 348 -2.86 36.68 15.08
C PRO A 348 -3.55 37.36 13.89
N GLU A 349 -2.81 38.17 13.11
CA GLU A 349 -3.36 38.86 11.94
C GLU A 349 -3.77 37.92 10.79
N PHE A 350 -3.49 36.61 10.89
CA PHE A 350 -4.00 35.61 9.95
C PHE A 350 -5.52 35.48 10.00
N ASP A 351 -6.11 35.60 11.19
CA ASP A 351 -7.55 35.49 11.37
C ASP A 351 -8.32 36.66 10.70
N LEU A 352 -7.64 37.79 10.38
CA LEU A 352 -8.23 38.89 9.60
C LEU A 352 -8.63 38.49 8.16
N LEU A 353 -8.13 37.36 7.67
CA LEU A 353 -8.48 36.85 6.35
C LEU A 353 -9.85 36.15 6.33
N PHE A 354 -10.42 35.87 7.49
CA PHE A 354 -11.64 35.10 7.66
C PHE A 354 -12.67 35.88 8.48
N ASP A 355 -13.95 35.63 8.26
CA ASP A 355 -15.03 36.11 9.10
C ASP A 355 -15.25 35.22 10.33
N ASP A 356 -16.23 35.59 11.17
CA ASP A 356 -16.57 34.86 12.40
C ASP A 356 -17.08 33.42 12.12
N ASP A 357 -17.54 33.15 10.89
CA ASP A 357 -17.99 31.83 10.44
C ASP A 357 -16.83 30.99 9.85
N GLY A 358 -15.62 31.56 9.77
CA GLY A 358 -14.42 30.92 9.24
C GLY A 358 -14.34 30.93 7.72
N GLU A 359 -15.18 31.71 7.04
CA GLU A 359 -15.17 31.89 5.59
C GLU A 359 -14.29 33.09 5.21
N PRO A 360 -13.63 33.08 4.03
CA PRO A 360 -12.81 34.21 3.63
C PRO A 360 -13.64 35.47 3.38
N VAL A 361 -13.19 36.60 3.93
CA VAL A 361 -13.85 37.91 3.73
C VAL A 361 -13.86 38.26 2.24
N GLU A 362 -14.95 38.89 1.74
CA GLU A 362 -15.13 39.20 0.29
C GLU A 362 -13.94 39.98 -0.32
N ASP A 363 -13.29 40.86 0.46
CA ASP A 363 -12.12 41.65 0.05
C ASP A 363 -10.78 41.07 0.56
N SER A 364 -10.74 39.81 0.98
CA SER A 364 -9.54 39.15 1.54
C SER A 364 -8.33 39.17 0.59
N ASP A 365 -8.56 39.20 -0.73
CA ASP A 365 -7.52 39.35 -1.74
C ASP A 365 -6.76 40.70 -1.64
N ASP A 366 -7.43 41.75 -1.19
CA ASP A 366 -6.89 43.10 -1.02
C ASP A 366 -6.19 43.32 0.33
N ILE A 367 -6.39 42.41 1.30
CA ILE A 367 -5.71 42.46 2.59
C ILE A 367 -4.20 42.21 2.38
N LYS A 368 -3.38 43.22 2.68
CA LYS A 368 -1.91 43.16 2.57
C LYS A 368 -1.29 42.81 3.93
N LEU A 369 -1.16 41.51 4.24
CA LEU A 369 -0.43 41.10 5.45
C LEU A 369 1.06 41.50 5.37
N SER A 370 1.59 41.94 6.51
CA SER A 370 2.98 42.39 6.65
C SER A 370 4.00 41.29 6.33
N ARG A 371 5.22 41.65 5.94
CA ARG A 371 6.37 40.71 5.88
C ARG A 371 6.77 40.22 7.28
N LYS A 372 6.39 40.95 8.34
CA LYS A 372 6.55 40.53 9.74
C LYS A 372 5.69 39.31 10.12
N PHE A 373 4.83 38.86 9.21
CA PHE A 373 4.15 37.56 9.29
C PHE A 373 5.16 36.42 9.44
N ASP A 374 6.18 36.38 8.56
CA ASP A 374 7.18 35.30 8.56
C ASP A 374 8.07 35.32 9.82
N ILE A 375 8.19 36.49 10.46
CA ILE A 375 8.94 36.66 11.71
C ILE A 375 8.25 35.97 12.87
N TRP A 376 6.92 36.06 12.97
CA TRP A 376 6.17 35.30 13.97
C TRP A 376 6.30 33.80 13.75
N SER A 377 6.09 33.36 12.51
CA SER A 377 6.19 31.93 12.17
C SER A 377 7.58 31.38 12.47
N LEU A 378 8.65 32.12 12.14
CA LEU A 378 10.01 31.74 12.49
C LEU A 378 10.25 31.77 14.01
N GLY A 379 9.64 32.70 14.74
CA GLY A 379 9.68 32.74 16.21
C GLY A 379 9.09 31.48 16.85
N CYS A 380 7.99 30.97 16.30
CA CYS A 380 7.40 29.70 16.74
C CYS A 380 8.37 28.52 16.51
N VAL A 381 9.04 28.49 15.34
CA VAL A 381 10.09 27.50 15.02
C VAL A 381 11.25 27.61 16.01
N PHE A 382 11.66 28.82 16.39
CA PHE A 382 12.76 29.03 17.32
C PHE A 382 12.46 28.49 18.71
N ILE A 383 11.25 28.69 19.23
CA ILE A 383 10.85 28.10 20.52
C ILE A 383 10.93 26.57 20.47
N GLU A 384 10.43 25.95 19.40
CA GLU A 384 10.54 24.49 19.22
C GLU A 384 11.99 24.01 19.17
N PHE A 385 12.86 24.79 18.51
CA PHE A 385 14.28 24.46 18.38
C PHE A 385 15.02 24.58 19.71
N LEU A 386 14.74 25.63 20.50
CA LEU A 386 15.31 25.85 21.82
C LEU A 386 14.89 24.74 22.80
N ILE A 387 13.61 24.35 22.78
CA ILE A 387 13.12 23.22 23.58
C ILE A 387 13.87 21.94 23.22
N TRP A 388 14.02 21.64 21.92
CA TRP A 388 14.76 20.45 21.49
C TRP A 388 16.24 20.50 21.89
N ALA A 389 16.94 21.61 21.63
CA ALA A 389 18.38 21.72 21.88
C ALA A 389 18.74 21.71 23.38
N LYS A 390 17.89 22.29 24.25
CA LYS A 390 18.14 22.42 25.68
C LYS A 390 17.45 21.36 26.55
N LEU A 391 16.18 21.04 26.27
CA LEU A 391 15.39 20.12 27.08
C LEU A 391 15.33 18.70 26.49
N GLY A 392 15.84 18.53 25.27
CA GLY A 392 15.97 17.25 24.61
C GLY A 392 14.73 16.78 23.86
N ARG A 393 14.93 15.69 23.10
CA ARG A 393 13.94 15.11 22.17
C ARG A 393 12.61 14.79 22.85
N GLN A 394 12.64 14.26 24.07
CA GLN A 394 11.44 13.81 24.77
C GLN A 394 10.55 14.99 25.17
N LYS A 395 11.16 16.09 25.64
CA LYS A 395 10.43 17.31 26.02
C LYS A 395 9.85 18.02 24.81
N TYR A 396 10.56 18.00 23.68
CA TYR A 396 9.99 18.43 22.40
C TYR A 396 8.75 17.60 22.01
N LYS A 397 8.80 16.26 22.08
CA LYS A 397 7.64 15.39 21.79
C LYS A 397 6.46 15.65 22.73
N GLU A 398 6.70 15.90 24.01
CA GLU A 398 5.66 16.27 24.98
C GLU A 398 5.00 17.60 24.62
N PHE A 399 5.79 18.61 24.21
CA PHE A 399 5.27 19.89 23.74
C PHE A 399 4.44 19.71 22.47
N ASP A 400 4.96 19.01 21.46
CA ASP A 400 4.25 18.75 20.21
C ASP A 400 2.91 18.03 20.42
N ARG A 401 2.85 17.04 21.32
CA ARG A 401 1.58 16.36 21.67
C ARG A 401 0.60 17.28 22.39
N SER A 402 1.09 18.21 23.22
CA SER A 402 0.23 19.15 23.96
C SER A 402 -0.42 20.19 23.04
N MET A 403 0.26 20.53 21.94
CA MET A 403 -0.23 21.41 20.88
C MET A 403 -1.02 20.60 19.85
N LYS A 404 -2.34 20.39 20.09
CA LYS A 404 -3.27 19.76 19.12
C LYS A 404 -3.03 20.29 17.69
N ARG A 405 -3.27 19.47 16.66
CA ARG A 405 -2.84 19.72 15.26
C ARG A 405 -3.12 21.12 14.70
N ASP A 406 -4.16 21.81 15.19
CA ASP A 406 -4.60 23.12 14.73
C ASP A 406 -4.64 24.21 15.83
N ARG A 407 -4.06 23.96 17.02
CA ARG A 407 -3.99 24.96 18.10
C ARG A 407 -2.90 26.02 17.80
N PRO A 408 -3.23 27.32 17.67
CA PRO A 408 -2.25 28.39 17.46
C PRO A 408 -1.31 28.58 18.66
N PHE A 409 -0.16 29.23 18.43
CA PHE A 409 0.77 29.65 19.49
C PHE A 409 0.24 30.81 20.34
N TRP A 410 -0.87 31.41 19.96
CA TRP A 410 -1.52 32.55 20.61
C TRP A 410 -2.99 32.23 20.95
N ASP A 411 -3.56 32.96 21.89
CA ASP A 411 -4.97 32.83 22.31
C ASP A 411 -5.74 34.08 21.89
N SER A 412 -6.76 33.89 21.03
CA SER A 412 -7.61 34.96 20.51
C SER A 412 -8.47 35.64 21.56
N GLY A 413 -8.79 34.96 22.67
CA GLY A 413 -9.55 35.55 23.77
C GLY A 413 -8.72 36.41 24.71
N ARG A 414 -7.39 36.33 24.65
CA ARG A 414 -6.48 36.98 25.61
C ARG A 414 -5.44 37.91 24.98
N GLU A 415 -5.38 37.99 23.65
CA GLU A 415 -4.37 38.78 22.91
C GLU A 415 -2.93 38.51 23.40
N ASP A 416 -2.64 37.24 23.70
CA ASP A 416 -1.36 36.82 24.28
C ASP A 416 -0.98 35.41 23.81
N LEU A 417 0.22 34.94 24.16
CA LEU A 417 0.65 33.57 23.93
C LEU A 417 -0.26 32.57 24.65
N ASP A 418 -0.46 31.42 24.01
CA ASP A 418 -1.27 30.32 24.53
C ASP A 418 -0.68 29.79 25.86
N ASP A 419 -1.55 29.48 26.83
CA ASP A 419 -1.15 29.02 28.17
C ASP A 419 -0.21 27.80 28.13
N LYS A 420 -0.35 26.89 27.14
CA LYS A 420 0.54 25.73 26.99
C LYS A 420 1.90 26.11 26.43
N VAL A 421 1.97 27.13 25.57
CA VAL A 421 3.24 27.67 25.08
C VAL A 421 3.98 28.36 26.22
N LYS A 422 3.28 29.18 27.02
CA LYS A 422 3.85 29.83 28.22
C LYS A 422 4.36 28.83 29.25
N GLU A 423 3.59 27.78 29.53
CA GLU A 423 4.00 26.69 30.42
C GLU A 423 5.34 26.07 29.96
N ARG A 424 5.54 25.87 28.65
CA ARG A 424 6.80 25.33 28.13
C ARG A 424 7.94 26.33 28.09
N ILE A 425 7.66 27.60 27.82
CA ILE A 425 8.65 28.67 27.95
C ILE A 425 9.15 28.73 29.39
N GLN A 426 8.27 28.67 30.39
CA GLN A 426 8.67 28.66 31.79
C GLN A 426 9.55 27.45 32.13
N ASN A 427 9.18 26.25 31.65
CA ASN A 427 10.02 25.05 31.83
C ASN A 427 11.41 25.20 31.18
N LEU A 428 11.51 25.92 30.06
CA LEU A 428 12.77 26.21 29.40
C LEU A 428 13.59 27.22 30.22
N GLU A 429 12.98 28.30 30.70
CA GLU A 429 13.61 29.29 31.59
C GLU A 429 14.12 28.66 32.89
N ASP A 430 13.32 27.78 33.51
CA ASP A 430 13.67 27.09 34.76
C ASP A 430 14.85 26.11 34.57
N ALA A 431 15.09 25.65 33.35
CA ALA A 431 16.18 24.72 33.01
C ALA A 431 17.48 25.42 32.59
N VAL A 432 17.47 26.74 32.42
CA VAL A 432 18.67 27.54 32.12
C VAL A 432 19.51 27.64 33.38
N GLU A 433 20.75 27.16 33.32
CA GLU A 433 21.75 27.30 34.38
C GLU A 433 22.78 28.39 34.01
N ASP A 434 23.74 28.72 34.90
CA ASP A 434 24.83 29.67 34.60
C ASP A 434 25.95 29.00 33.77
N THR A 435 25.57 28.43 32.63
CA THR A 435 26.50 27.88 31.64
C THR A 435 26.53 28.76 30.38
N GLU A 436 27.63 28.74 29.63
CA GLU A 436 27.75 29.58 28.42
C GLU A 436 26.74 29.22 27.32
N GLY A 437 26.40 27.94 27.16
CA GLY A 437 25.33 27.51 26.24
C GLY A 437 23.96 28.02 26.67
N ASP A 438 23.70 28.03 27.98
CA ASP A 438 22.43 28.47 28.52
C ASP A 438 22.26 29.99 28.42
N LYS A 439 23.35 30.77 28.51
CA LYS A 439 23.35 32.20 28.18
C LYS A 439 22.95 32.46 26.73
N VAL A 440 23.38 31.61 25.79
CA VAL A 440 22.94 31.68 24.39
C VAL A 440 21.45 31.37 24.28
N VAL A 441 21.00 30.27 24.87
CA VAL A 441 19.58 29.87 24.89
C VAL A 441 18.71 30.99 25.46
N GLN A 442 19.11 31.60 26.58
CA GLN A 442 18.41 32.71 27.22
C GLN A 442 18.34 33.95 26.30
N ARG A 443 19.45 34.35 25.67
CA ARG A 443 19.47 35.51 24.77
C ARG A 443 18.62 35.32 23.52
N VAL A 444 18.61 34.11 22.96
CA VAL A 444 17.76 33.76 21.80
C VAL A 444 16.28 33.68 22.21
N LEU A 445 15.98 33.10 23.38
CA LEU A 445 14.63 33.05 23.93
C LEU A 445 14.08 34.47 24.15
N GLU A 446 14.86 35.34 24.80
CA GLU A 446 14.49 36.74 25.00
C GLU A 446 14.26 37.48 23.67
N LEU A 447 15.10 37.22 22.67
CA LEU A 447 14.93 37.80 21.33
C LEU A 447 13.62 37.35 20.69
N ALA A 448 13.30 36.05 20.77
CA ALA A 448 12.06 35.50 20.23
C ALA A 448 10.83 36.12 20.91
N LEU A 449 10.80 36.16 22.24
CA LEU A 449 9.66 36.67 23.01
C LEU A 449 9.48 38.18 22.89
N LYS A 450 10.57 38.97 22.95
CA LYS A 450 10.48 40.44 22.98
C LYS A 450 10.38 41.06 21.58
N GLN A 451 10.61 40.32 20.50
CA GLN A 451 10.71 40.92 19.16
C GLN A 451 10.11 40.10 18.01
N MET A 452 9.79 38.81 18.22
CA MET A 452 9.22 37.96 17.17
C MET A 452 7.78 37.52 17.49
N LEU A 453 7.56 37.03 18.71
CA LEU A 453 6.29 36.50 19.20
C LEU A 453 5.43 37.58 19.89
N LEU A 454 5.26 38.73 19.23
CA LEU A 454 4.40 39.82 19.71
C LEU A 454 3.08 39.83 18.94
N VAL A 455 1.95 39.88 19.64
CA VAL A 455 0.62 39.76 19.03
C VAL A 455 0.38 40.86 18.00
N ASN A 456 0.73 42.10 18.35
CA ASN A 456 0.74 43.21 17.40
C ASN A 456 1.91 43.10 16.42
N SER A 457 1.59 43.04 15.12
CA SER A 457 2.59 42.91 14.06
C SER A 457 3.53 44.11 13.94
N ASP A 458 3.09 45.32 14.33
CA ASP A 458 3.91 46.54 14.23
C ASP A 458 5.07 46.56 15.23
N ASP A 459 4.88 45.91 16.38
CA ASP A 459 5.89 45.84 17.44
C ASP A 459 6.99 44.81 17.14
N ARG A 460 6.76 43.88 16.19
CA ARG A 460 7.77 42.90 15.79
C ARG A 460 8.93 43.56 15.05
N SER A 461 10.15 43.07 15.26
CA SER A 461 11.33 43.53 14.51
C SER A 461 11.31 43.02 13.06
N SER A 462 12.10 43.65 12.17
CA SER A 462 12.28 43.16 10.80
C SER A 462 13.21 41.94 10.74
N ALA A 463 13.16 41.16 9.66
CA ALA A 463 14.10 40.05 9.43
C ALA A 463 15.57 40.49 9.52
N SER A 464 15.88 41.66 8.96
CA SER A 464 17.23 42.24 8.99
C SER A 464 17.69 42.58 10.40
N ASP A 465 16.80 43.11 11.25
CA ASP A 465 17.13 43.46 12.62
C ASP A 465 17.32 42.23 13.51
N ILE A 466 16.47 41.21 13.33
CA ILE A 466 16.63 39.92 14.01
C ILE A 466 17.93 39.23 13.57
N HIS A 467 18.23 39.22 12.27
CA HIS A 467 19.48 38.68 11.74
C HIS A 467 20.71 39.32 12.39
N LYS A 468 20.81 40.66 12.40
CA LYS A 468 21.93 41.38 13.04
C LYS A 468 22.08 41.05 14.52
N LYS A 469 20.96 40.88 15.24
CA LYS A 469 20.97 40.53 16.67
C LYS A 469 21.43 39.09 16.90
N LEU A 470 20.98 38.14 16.08
CA LEU A 470 21.46 36.76 16.12
C LEU A 470 22.94 36.65 15.75
N GLU A 471 23.40 37.38 14.73
CA GLU A 471 24.82 37.47 14.40
C GLU A 471 25.63 38.02 15.58
N SER A 472 25.17 39.10 16.21
CA SER A 472 25.82 39.64 17.40
C SER A 472 25.86 38.63 18.55
N ILE A 473 24.82 37.81 18.75
CA ILE A 473 24.81 36.72 19.74
C ILE A 473 25.87 35.67 19.37
N ARG A 474 25.86 35.17 18.12
CA ARG A 474 26.83 34.20 17.60
C ARG A 474 28.27 34.68 17.75
N ASP A 475 28.54 35.89 17.29
CA ASP A 475 29.89 36.48 17.28
C ASP A 475 30.40 36.69 18.71
N SER A 476 29.53 37.13 19.64
CA SER A 476 29.88 37.30 21.05
C SER A 476 30.20 35.99 21.79
N CYS A 477 29.81 34.85 21.22
CA CYS A 477 30.06 33.53 21.78
C CYS A 477 31.12 32.74 20.98
N SER A 478 31.63 33.30 19.87
CA SER A 478 32.51 32.62 18.91
C SER A 478 33.84 32.11 19.49
N GLU A 479 34.40 32.75 20.52
CA GLU A 479 35.63 32.29 21.19
C GLU A 479 35.39 31.07 22.12
N TYR A 480 34.17 30.90 22.61
CA TYR A 480 33.78 29.83 23.56
C TYR A 480 33.07 28.66 22.87
N LEU A 481 32.57 28.88 21.65
CA LEU A 481 31.86 27.92 20.81
C LEU A 481 32.77 27.19 19.80
N GLN A 482 34.10 27.37 19.88
CA GLN A 482 35.05 26.54 19.12
C GLN A 482 35.05 25.11 19.70
N PRO A 483 34.89 24.05 18.89
CA PRO A 483 35.05 22.68 19.36
C PRO A 483 36.45 22.50 19.95
N LYS A 484 36.56 22.10 21.22
CA LYS A 484 37.87 21.91 21.87
C LYS A 484 38.61 20.66 21.39
N ASP A 485 37.92 19.75 20.71
CA ASP A 485 38.49 18.55 20.11
C ASP A 485 37.92 18.35 18.69
N GLU A 486 38.77 18.04 17.71
CA GLU A 486 38.39 17.67 16.33
C GLU A 486 37.48 16.42 16.26
N LEU A 487 37.21 15.76 17.40
CA LEU A 487 36.33 14.59 17.51
C LEU A 487 34.86 14.90 17.86
N ASP A 488 34.50 16.14 18.22
CA ASP A 488 33.17 16.45 18.79
C ASP A 488 32.10 16.92 17.78
N LEU A 489 32.36 16.78 16.48
CA LEU A 489 31.32 16.97 15.45
C LEU A 489 31.27 15.79 14.49
N PRO A 490 30.41 14.82 14.80
CA PRO A 490 29.48 14.35 13.79
C PRO A 490 28.05 14.53 14.33
N LEU A 491 27.22 15.31 13.64
CA LEU A 491 25.75 15.25 13.77
C LEU A 491 25.20 13.92 13.22
N GLY A 492 25.89 12.80 13.49
CA GLY A 492 25.45 11.44 13.22
C GLY A 492 25.19 11.15 11.75
N LEU A 493 26.12 11.48 10.84
CA LEU A 493 26.10 10.96 9.47
C LEU A 493 27.39 10.21 9.19
N THR A 494 27.44 8.94 9.60
CA THR A 494 28.34 7.98 8.96
C THR A 494 27.92 7.86 7.50
N THR A 495 28.81 8.29 6.60
CA THR A 495 28.76 7.97 5.19
C THR A 495 28.87 6.45 5.02
N GLU A 496 27.82 5.85 4.44
CA GLU A 496 27.78 4.55 3.76
C GLU A 496 28.87 3.53 4.16
N GLN A 497 28.52 2.67 5.12
CA GLN A 497 28.78 1.24 4.99
C GLN A 497 27.46 0.51 5.22
N ASP A 498 27.14 -0.37 4.28
CA ASP A 498 25.91 -1.12 4.16
C ASP A 498 25.47 -1.75 5.48
N ALA A 499 24.39 -1.21 6.06
CA ALA A 499 23.72 -1.76 7.23
C ALA A 499 22.20 -1.60 7.07
N ASP A 500 21.60 -2.71 6.65
CA ASP A 500 20.19 -3.02 6.86
C ASP A 500 19.86 -3.00 8.36
N THR A 501 18.76 -2.32 8.70
CA THR A 501 17.99 -2.39 9.97
C THR A 501 18.72 -1.87 11.24
N GLN A 502 18.13 -1.16 12.22
CA GLN A 502 16.78 -1.12 12.79
C GLN A 502 16.57 0.27 13.45
N ASP A 503 15.36 0.84 13.37
CA ASP A 503 14.83 1.71 14.45
C ASP A 503 13.36 1.34 14.66
N GLU A 504 13.06 0.99 15.91
CA GLU A 504 11.77 0.50 16.37
C GLU A 504 10.76 1.65 16.53
N GLY A 505 9.51 1.36 16.18
CA GLY A 505 8.42 1.76 17.07
C GLY A 505 7.92 3.20 16.99
N LEU A 506 7.66 3.72 15.79
CA LEU A 506 6.40 4.46 15.54
C LEU A 506 6.10 4.49 14.03
N HIS A 507 5.87 3.31 13.47
CA HIS A 507 5.45 3.14 12.09
C HIS A 507 4.08 3.79 11.86
N THR A 508 4.08 5.03 11.39
CA THR A 508 2.99 5.53 10.54
C THR A 508 3.28 5.02 9.13
N THR A 509 2.93 3.76 8.89
CA THR A 509 3.02 3.05 7.62
C THR A 509 2.18 3.74 6.55
N ALA A 510 2.77 4.74 5.89
CA ALA A 510 2.42 5.13 4.52
C ALA A 510 3.48 4.55 3.56
N GLU A 511 3.79 3.26 3.75
CA GLU A 511 4.46 2.45 2.75
C GLU A 511 3.58 2.35 1.51
N GLN A 512 4.26 2.15 0.38
CA GLN A 512 3.69 1.77 -0.89
C GLN A 512 2.71 0.61 -0.72
N GLN A 513 1.41 0.91 -0.59
CA GLN A 513 0.41 -0.05 -1.02
C GLN A 513 0.41 -0.01 -2.53
N SER A 514 1.36 -0.76 -3.08
CA SER A 514 1.29 -1.39 -4.39
C SER A 514 -0.19 -1.55 -4.77
N THR A 515 -0.53 -1.15 -5.99
CA THR A 515 -1.84 -1.44 -6.61
C THR A 515 -2.19 -2.93 -6.58
N LYS A 516 -1.24 -3.79 -6.22
CA LYS A 516 -1.42 -5.18 -5.77
C LYS A 516 -1.12 -5.30 -4.26
N LEU A 517 -2.12 -5.57 -3.44
CA LEU A 517 -1.89 -6.07 -2.07
C LEU A 517 -0.99 -7.32 -2.17
N LEU A 518 0.25 -7.28 -1.65
CA LEU A 518 1.18 -8.41 -1.74
C LEU A 518 0.65 -9.57 -0.86
N ASN A 519 0.49 -10.76 -1.46
CA ASN A 519 0.05 -11.97 -0.75
C ASN A 519 1.26 -12.75 -0.20
N GLN A 520 2.04 -12.12 0.68
CA GLN A 520 3.23 -12.75 1.26
C GLN A 520 3.18 -12.62 2.77
N TRP A 521 3.38 -13.75 3.45
CA TRP A 521 3.49 -13.79 4.90
C TRP A 521 4.88 -13.35 5.33
N THR A 522 4.94 -12.40 6.25
CA THR A 522 6.16 -12.03 6.98
C THR A 522 6.12 -12.66 8.37
N VAL A 523 7.28 -13.11 8.85
CA VAL A 523 7.45 -13.73 10.18
C VAL A 523 8.44 -12.87 10.96
N ASN A 524 7.96 -12.22 12.01
CA ASN A 524 8.75 -11.29 12.82
C ASN A 524 8.79 -11.78 14.27
N PRO A 525 9.91 -11.58 14.98
CA PRO A 525 9.97 -11.90 16.38
C PRO A 525 9.06 -10.98 17.22
N ASP A 526 8.40 -11.52 18.25
CA ASP A 526 7.59 -10.74 19.22
C ASP A 526 8.24 -10.80 20.61
N ASN A 527 9.45 -10.24 20.70
CA ASN A 527 10.31 -10.39 21.88
C ASN A 527 9.80 -9.60 23.10
N GLU A 528 9.08 -8.50 22.90
CA GLU A 528 8.44 -7.78 24.00
C GLU A 528 7.39 -8.66 24.68
N PHE A 529 6.50 -9.28 23.90
CA PHE A 529 5.52 -10.22 24.42
C PHE A 529 6.19 -11.43 25.07
N ALA A 530 7.20 -12.02 24.40
CA ALA A 530 7.88 -13.21 24.90
C ALA A 530 8.58 -12.97 26.24
N LYS A 531 9.36 -11.89 26.37
CA LYS A 531 10.03 -11.52 27.63
C LYS A 531 9.03 -11.31 28.77
N LYS A 532 7.90 -10.65 28.50
CA LYS A 532 6.81 -10.45 29.48
C LYS A 532 6.11 -11.75 29.86
N PHE A 533 5.88 -12.64 28.90
CA PHE A 533 5.24 -13.94 29.14
C PHE A 533 6.13 -14.85 30.00
N PHE A 534 7.43 -14.93 29.69
CA PHE A 534 8.38 -15.76 30.42
C PHE A 534 8.78 -15.18 31.79
N SER A 535 8.73 -13.86 32.00
CA SER A 535 8.94 -13.30 33.35
C SER A 535 7.81 -13.62 34.32
N GLU A 536 6.59 -13.82 33.81
CA GLU A 536 5.41 -14.19 34.58
C GLU A 536 5.24 -15.72 34.74
N THR A 537 5.98 -16.52 33.99
CA THR A 537 5.86 -18.00 33.99
C THR A 537 7.17 -18.69 34.34
N SER A 538 7.13 -19.63 35.29
CA SER A 538 8.26 -20.48 35.64
C SER A 538 8.48 -21.58 34.59
N SER A 539 8.87 -21.21 33.37
CA SER A 539 9.15 -22.17 32.31
C SER A 539 10.53 -22.80 32.53
N GLN A 540 10.62 -24.13 32.54
CA GLN A 540 11.90 -24.84 32.62
C GLN A 540 12.59 -24.80 31.26
N SER A 541 13.85 -24.35 31.23
CA SER A 541 14.67 -24.38 30.02
C SER A 541 14.85 -25.84 29.54
N PRO A 542 14.62 -26.14 28.25
CA PRO A 542 14.98 -27.43 27.67
C PRO A 542 16.47 -27.70 27.92
N THR A 543 16.79 -28.89 28.43
CA THR A 543 18.16 -29.22 28.85
C THR A 543 19.20 -29.02 27.75
N ASP A 544 20.36 -28.50 28.16
CA ASP A 544 21.59 -28.08 27.48
C ASP A 544 22.35 -29.18 26.67
N GLY A 545 21.66 -30.21 26.20
CA GLY A 545 22.23 -31.54 25.91
C GLY A 545 22.37 -31.95 24.44
N SER A 546 22.35 -31.03 23.47
CA SER A 546 22.50 -31.41 22.06
C SER A 546 23.89 -31.99 21.77
N ARG A 547 23.94 -33.13 21.08
CA ARG A 547 25.18 -33.73 20.58
C ARG A 547 25.53 -33.09 19.24
N LEU A 548 26.71 -32.49 19.14
CA LEU A 548 27.16 -31.79 17.93
C LEU A 548 28.53 -32.32 17.50
N CYS A 549 28.73 -32.46 16.19
CA CYS A 549 30.06 -32.74 15.63
C CYS A 549 30.92 -31.47 15.54
N ASP A 550 32.22 -31.65 15.33
CA ASP A 550 33.20 -30.54 15.27
C ASP A 550 32.87 -29.48 14.20
N SER A 551 32.23 -29.87 13.09
CA SER A 551 31.81 -28.91 12.06
C SER A 551 30.61 -28.09 12.51
N CYS A 552 29.62 -28.71 13.16
CA CYS A 552 28.44 -28.00 13.67
C CYS A 552 28.77 -27.08 14.85
N LEU A 553 29.74 -27.46 15.70
CA LEU A 553 30.23 -26.61 16.80
C LEU A 553 30.90 -25.32 16.32
N LYS A 554 31.38 -25.29 15.07
CA LYS A 554 32.04 -24.13 14.45
C LYS A 554 31.09 -23.27 13.63
N LEU A 555 29.78 -23.54 13.65
CA LEU A 555 28.79 -22.72 12.97
C LEU A 555 28.48 -21.48 13.81
N TYR A 556 28.77 -20.30 13.26
CA TYR A 556 28.46 -19.00 13.86
C TYR A 556 27.00 -18.60 13.56
N ILE A 557 26.03 -19.44 13.96
CA ILE A 557 24.61 -19.23 13.62
C ILE A 557 24.02 -17.93 14.21
N TRP A 558 24.69 -17.34 15.20
CA TRP A 558 24.37 -16.06 15.81
C TRP A 558 24.82 -14.84 15.00
N GLU A 559 25.68 -14.99 13.99
CA GLU A 559 26.09 -13.88 13.14
C GLU A 559 24.99 -13.50 12.13
N PRO A 560 24.82 -12.19 11.82
CA PRO A 560 24.00 -11.75 10.69
C PRO A 560 24.46 -12.40 9.38
N ASN A 561 23.53 -12.82 8.53
CA ASN A 561 23.82 -13.50 7.25
C ASN A 561 24.61 -14.83 7.39
N ALA A 562 24.63 -15.44 8.59
CA ALA A 562 25.22 -16.77 8.79
C ALA A 562 24.72 -17.77 7.74
N THR A 563 25.64 -18.51 7.13
CA THR A 563 25.33 -19.44 6.04
C THR A 563 25.59 -20.87 6.50
N ILE A 564 24.66 -21.77 6.18
CA ILE A 564 24.84 -23.22 6.31
C ILE A 564 24.88 -23.80 4.90
N SER A 565 26.00 -24.41 4.54
CA SER A 565 26.22 -25.01 3.22
C SER A 565 26.92 -26.36 3.34
N SER A 566 26.25 -27.45 2.93
CA SER A 566 26.87 -28.78 2.83
C SER A 566 26.00 -29.74 1.99
N ARG A 567 26.58 -30.87 1.56
CA ARG A 567 25.87 -31.88 0.78
C ARG A 567 24.99 -32.74 1.68
N MET A 568 23.86 -33.21 1.13
CA MET A 568 22.93 -34.05 1.88
C MET A 568 23.58 -35.33 2.45
N ARG A 569 24.46 -35.99 1.69
CA ARG A 569 25.23 -37.16 2.14
C ARG A 569 26.12 -36.89 3.37
N ASP A 570 26.63 -35.67 3.50
CA ASP A 570 27.55 -35.31 4.59
C ASP A 570 26.77 -35.17 5.90
N PHE A 571 25.53 -34.62 5.83
CA PHE A 571 24.59 -34.64 6.95
C PHE A 571 24.14 -36.06 7.31
N GLN A 572 23.79 -36.87 6.31
CA GLN A 572 23.34 -38.26 6.50
C GLN A 572 24.34 -39.09 7.31
N THR A 573 25.63 -38.96 6.98
CA THR A 573 26.72 -39.71 7.61
C THR A 573 26.83 -39.43 9.11
N LEU A 574 26.46 -38.22 9.55
CA LEU A 574 26.58 -37.75 10.93
C LEU A 574 25.23 -37.62 11.66
N ALA A 575 24.10 -37.91 11.00
CA ALA A 575 22.76 -37.71 11.55
C ALA A 575 22.48 -38.56 12.81
N SER A 576 23.12 -39.72 12.96
CA SER A 576 22.94 -40.57 14.15
C SER A 576 23.71 -40.09 15.39
N THR A 577 24.71 -39.21 15.21
CA THR A 577 25.63 -38.77 16.26
C THR A 577 25.64 -37.25 16.48
N CYS A 578 25.07 -36.48 15.56
CA CYS A 578 24.95 -35.02 15.62
C CYS A 578 23.50 -34.58 15.36
N ASP A 579 22.88 -33.93 16.35
CA ASP A 579 21.48 -33.51 16.30
C ASP A 579 21.25 -32.41 15.24
N MET A 580 22.23 -31.52 15.03
CA MET A 580 22.20 -30.52 13.94
C MET A 580 22.27 -31.18 12.56
N CYS A 581 23.17 -32.16 12.37
CA CYS A 581 23.23 -32.91 11.10
C CYS A 581 21.93 -33.69 10.85
N ASN A 582 21.33 -34.25 11.91
CA ASN A 582 20.03 -34.92 11.80
C ASN A 582 18.93 -33.97 11.32
N LEU A 583 18.85 -32.77 11.92
CA LEU A 583 17.92 -31.72 11.51
C LEU A 583 18.11 -31.34 10.04
N LEU A 584 19.34 -31.04 9.62
CA LEU A 584 19.66 -30.62 8.25
C LEU A 584 19.43 -31.75 7.24
N TYR A 585 19.70 -33.00 7.61
CA TYR A 585 19.43 -34.17 6.78
C TYR A 585 17.93 -34.35 6.51
N VAL A 586 17.11 -34.32 7.56
CA VAL A 586 15.65 -34.47 7.43
C VAL A 586 15.04 -33.33 6.62
N ILE A 587 15.53 -32.10 6.78
CA ILE A 587 15.09 -30.97 5.95
C ILE A 587 15.50 -31.17 4.49
N SER A 588 16.73 -31.61 4.23
CA SER A 588 17.21 -31.90 2.87
C SER A 588 16.33 -32.95 2.17
N GLN A 589 15.92 -34.00 2.90
CA GLN A 589 14.98 -35.00 2.39
C GLN A 589 13.61 -34.41 2.05
N ARG A 590 13.06 -33.54 2.91
CA ARG A 590 11.76 -32.90 2.68
C ARG A 590 11.77 -31.92 1.52
N LEU A 591 12.91 -31.28 1.27
CA LEU A 591 13.13 -30.44 0.10
C LEU A 591 13.33 -31.25 -1.20
N GLY A 592 13.45 -32.57 -1.12
CA GLY A 592 13.65 -33.44 -2.27
C GLY A 592 15.06 -33.35 -2.86
N LEU A 593 16.06 -32.98 -2.06
CA LEU A 593 17.46 -32.94 -2.50
C LEU A 593 17.99 -34.37 -2.75
N GLU A 594 18.82 -34.51 -3.77
CA GLU A 594 19.58 -35.75 -4.03
C GLU A 594 20.85 -35.81 -3.15
N GLU A 595 21.44 -37.00 -2.96
CA GLU A 595 22.55 -37.23 -2.03
C GLU A 595 23.76 -36.30 -2.24
N ASP A 596 24.10 -35.98 -3.49
CA ASP A 596 25.22 -35.11 -3.86
C ASP A 596 24.82 -33.62 -4.02
N GLN A 597 23.54 -33.28 -3.90
CA GLN A 597 23.08 -31.88 -3.95
C GLN A 597 23.39 -31.16 -2.64
N GLU A 598 23.70 -29.87 -2.77
CA GLU A 598 24.08 -29.01 -1.65
C GLU A 598 22.86 -28.26 -1.10
N LEU A 599 22.62 -28.38 0.20
CA LEU A 599 21.73 -27.48 0.92
C LEU A 599 22.51 -26.20 1.21
N HIS A 600 22.04 -25.06 0.68
CA HIS A 600 22.61 -23.76 0.97
C HIS A 600 21.53 -22.81 1.49
N CYS A 601 21.60 -22.45 2.77
CA CYS A 601 20.69 -21.48 3.39
C CYS A 601 21.43 -20.37 4.12
N ILE A 602 20.79 -19.20 4.19
CA ILE A 602 21.33 -17.97 4.77
C ILE A 602 20.35 -17.48 5.83
N ARG A 603 20.89 -17.03 6.97
CA ARG A 603 20.11 -16.44 8.04
C ARG A 603 19.51 -15.10 7.61
N ASP A 604 18.20 -14.96 7.84
CA ASP A 604 17.42 -13.75 7.71
C ASP A 604 16.57 -13.56 8.97
N GLY A 605 17.03 -12.67 9.84
CA GLY A 605 16.46 -12.44 11.18
C GLY A 605 16.47 -13.70 12.06
N SER A 606 15.28 -14.13 12.46
CA SER A 606 15.04 -15.37 13.22
C SER A 606 14.89 -16.62 12.35
N THR A 607 15.07 -16.54 11.03
CA THR A 607 14.86 -17.66 10.11
C THR A 607 16.09 -17.94 9.27
N PHE A 608 16.20 -19.14 8.69
CA PHE A 608 17.14 -19.39 7.58
C PHE A 608 16.37 -19.68 6.31
N LYS A 609 16.72 -18.99 5.22
CA LYS A 609 16.08 -19.10 3.89
C LYS A 609 17.02 -19.77 2.89
N LEU A 610 16.46 -20.52 1.94
CA LEU A 610 17.22 -21.08 0.82
C LEU A 610 17.81 -19.98 -0.08
N LYS A 611 19.02 -20.17 -0.63
CA LYS A 611 19.70 -19.18 -1.48
C LYS A 611 19.00 -18.99 -2.84
N GLY A 612 18.60 -17.75 -3.15
CA GLY A 612 17.89 -17.32 -4.37
C GLY A 612 17.07 -16.07 -4.05
N ARG A 613 16.71 -15.23 -5.03
CA ARG A 613 16.14 -13.88 -4.76
C ARG A 613 14.84 -13.84 -3.95
N ASP A 614 14.18 -14.96 -3.63
CA ASP A 614 12.98 -15.06 -2.77
C ASP A 614 12.80 -16.47 -2.13
N GLY A 615 13.88 -17.15 -1.72
CA GLY A 615 13.78 -18.53 -1.21
C GLY A 615 12.93 -18.68 0.08
N PRO A 616 12.17 -19.78 0.26
CA PRO A 616 11.33 -19.96 1.44
C PRO A 616 12.17 -20.19 2.71
N PRO A 617 11.66 -19.79 3.89
CA PRO A 617 12.28 -20.13 5.17
C PRO A 617 12.15 -21.63 5.45
N ILE A 618 13.23 -22.22 5.98
CA ILE A 618 13.35 -23.66 6.25
C ILE A 618 13.75 -23.99 7.70
N LEU A 619 14.37 -23.04 8.41
CA LEU A 619 14.73 -23.16 9.83
C LEU A 619 14.27 -21.93 10.61
N SER A 620 14.03 -22.12 11.91
CA SER A 620 13.72 -21.06 12.88
C SER A 620 14.74 -21.08 14.02
N LEU A 621 15.13 -19.89 14.49
CA LEU A 621 16.15 -19.67 15.51
C LEU A 621 15.54 -19.00 16.75
N PHE A 622 15.94 -19.47 17.93
CA PHE A 622 15.43 -19.04 19.22
C PHE A 622 16.56 -18.76 20.21
N SER A 623 16.35 -17.81 21.12
CA SER A 623 17.21 -17.52 22.26
C SER A 623 16.51 -17.86 23.58
N ASP A 624 17.29 -18.37 24.54
CA ASP A 624 16.77 -18.63 25.88
C ASP A 624 16.29 -17.30 26.54
N PRO A 625 15.08 -17.25 27.12
CA PRO A 625 14.56 -16.08 27.83
C PRO A 625 15.44 -15.53 28.95
N ALA A 626 16.30 -16.36 29.57
CA ALA A 626 17.22 -15.92 30.62
C ALA A 626 18.46 -15.20 30.08
N TYR A 627 18.73 -15.32 28.78
CA TYR A 627 19.87 -14.67 28.13
C TYR A 627 19.46 -13.28 27.65
N ASN A 628 20.29 -12.26 27.94
CA ASN A 628 20.04 -10.92 27.45
C ASN A 628 20.31 -10.86 25.94
N SER A 629 19.28 -11.13 25.15
CA SER A 629 19.37 -11.27 23.69
C SER A 629 19.47 -9.94 22.93
N ASP A 630 19.57 -8.80 23.64
CA ASP A 630 19.61 -7.47 23.01
C ASP A 630 20.86 -7.32 22.10
N ASP A 631 21.93 -8.08 22.38
CA ASP A 631 23.15 -8.14 21.56
C ASP A 631 23.01 -9.00 20.28
N LEU A 632 21.99 -9.87 20.20
CA LEU A 632 21.77 -10.80 19.08
C LEU A 632 20.72 -10.30 18.07
N GLY A 633 20.35 -9.01 18.18
CA GLY A 633 19.30 -8.30 17.46
C GLY A 633 18.65 -9.09 16.33
N SER A 634 17.35 -9.42 16.48
CA SER A 634 16.46 -10.18 15.57
C SER A 634 16.17 -11.67 15.86
N VAL A 635 16.70 -12.29 16.92
CA VAL A 635 16.36 -13.69 17.30
C VAL A 635 15.11 -13.76 18.20
N GLN A 636 14.21 -14.71 17.97
CA GLN A 636 13.00 -14.91 18.76
C GLN A 636 13.32 -15.47 20.16
N VAL A 637 12.88 -14.77 21.20
CA VAL A 637 12.97 -15.24 22.57
C VAL A 637 11.95 -16.36 22.80
N GLY A 638 12.42 -17.51 23.30
CA GLY A 638 11.56 -18.65 23.64
C GLY A 638 12.20 -19.99 23.29
N TYR A 639 11.34 -21.00 23.11
CA TYR A 639 11.79 -22.38 22.89
C TYR A 639 11.19 -22.97 21.62
N PRO A 640 11.89 -23.89 20.95
CA PRO A 640 11.37 -24.51 19.73
C PRO A 640 10.24 -25.51 20.00
N THR A 641 10.16 -26.04 21.22
CA THR A 641 9.18 -27.06 21.63
C THR A 641 7.87 -26.42 22.08
N LEU A 642 6.76 -26.95 21.58
CA LEU A 642 5.41 -26.52 21.98
C LEU A 642 5.03 -27.08 23.36
N SER A 643 4.16 -26.36 24.06
CA SER A 643 3.58 -26.88 25.31
C SER A 643 2.65 -28.07 25.01
N PRO A 644 2.57 -29.09 25.89
CA PRO A 644 1.67 -30.22 25.68
C PRO A 644 0.21 -29.76 25.52
N PRO A 645 -0.62 -30.44 24.71
CA PRO A 645 -1.92 -29.91 24.28
C PRO A 645 -2.91 -29.52 25.37
N GLU A 646 -2.88 -30.24 26.49
CA GLU A 646 -3.77 -30.06 27.65
C GLU A 646 -3.01 -29.50 28.87
N SER A 647 -1.82 -28.92 28.68
CA SER A 647 -1.03 -28.39 29.79
C SER A 647 -1.56 -27.04 30.30
N PRO A 648 -1.46 -26.76 31.61
CA PRO A 648 -1.80 -25.45 32.16
C PRO A 648 -1.02 -24.30 31.52
N GLU A 649 0.24 -24.52 31.13
CA GLU A 649 1.11 -23.53 30.48
C GLU A 649 0.55 -23.08 29.13
N ARG A 650 0.01 -24.02 28.35
CA ARG A 650 -0.61 -23.72 27.05
C ARG A 650 -1.86 -22.86 27.22
N TYR A 651 -2.73 -23.20 28.17
CA TYR A 651 -3.92 -22.40 28.45
C TYR A 651 -3.58 -21.03 29.05
N ARG A 652 -2.49 -20.90 29.80
CA ARG A 652 -1.98 -19.58 30.25
C ARG A 652 -1.57 -18.70 29.07
N LEU A 653 -0.95 -19.27 28.03
CA LEU A 653 -0.64 -18.51 26.81
C LEU A 653 -1.93 -17.97 26.16
N PHE A 654 -2.96 -18.80 26.02
CA PHE A 654 -4.24 -18.36 25.44
C PHE A 654 -4.92 -17.27 26.29
N GLN A 655 -4.89 -17.42 27.62
CA GLN A 655 -5.38 -16.41 28.55
C GLN A 655 -4.57 -15.10 28.45
N LYS A 656 -3.24 -15.19 28.25
CA LYS A 656 -2.38 -14.00 28.07
C LYS A 656 -2.69 -13.29 26.76
N TRP A 657 -2.89 -14.00 25.66
CA TRP A 657 -3.32 -13.39 24.40
C TRP A 657 -4.67 -12.68 24.52
N LEU A 658 -5.65 -13.31 25.18
CA LEU A 658 -6.93 -12.68 25.49
C LEU A 658 -6.75 -11.41 26.33
N TYR A 659 -5.94 -11.48 27.39
CA TYR A 659 -5.66 -10.34 28.27
C TYR A 659 -5.02 -9.17 27.53
N VAL A 660 -3.95 -9.41 26.76
CA VAL A 660 -3.26 -8.37 25.98
C VAL A 660 -4.23 -7.76 24.97
N CYS A 661 -5.03 -8.60 24.31
CA CYS A 661 -6.03 -8.15 23.34
C CYS A 661 -7.13 -7.27 23.98
N ASP A 662 -7.59 -7.60 25.18
CA ASP A 662 -8.58 -6.81 25.90
C ASP A 662 -8.00 -5.47 26.40
N ASN A 663 -6.78 -5.47 26.94
CA ASN A 663 -6.25 -4.32 27.68
C ASN A 663 -5.30 -3.42 26.87
N GLU A 664 -4.63 -3.96 25.86
CA GLU A 664 -3.58 -3.24 25.11
C GLU A 664 -4.02 -2.92 23.67
N HIS A 665 -4.86 -3.78 23.05
CA HIS A 665 -5.31 -3.55 21.67
C HIS A 665 -6.62 -2.75 21.55
N GLY A 666 -7.33 -2.50 22.66
CA GLY A 666 -8.62 -1.80 22.64
C GLY A 666 -9.77 -2.61 22.01
N HIS A 667 -9.66 -3.95 21.98
CA HIS A 667 -10.69 -4.83 21.42
C HIS A 667 -11.80 -5.22 22.42
N ALA A 668 -11.66 -4.84 23.69
CA ALA A 668 -12.66 -5.08 24.71
C ALA A 668 -13.98 -4.37 24.34
N ARG A 669 -15.11 -5.08 24.45
CA ARG A 669 -16.43 -4.44 24.44
C ARG A 669 -16.77 -4.07 25.86
N ASP A 670 -16.74 -2.77 26.17
CA ASP A 670 -17.40 -2.29 27.37
C ASP A 670 -18.91 -2.46 27.18
N ALA A 671 -19.59 -3.00 28.20
CA ALA A 671 -21.06 -3.03 28.27
C ALA A 671 -21.70 -1.62 28.15
N SER A 672 -20.87 -0.57 28.18
CA SER A 672 -21.20 0.85 28.21
C SER A 672 -21.13 1.56 26.84
N SER A 673 -20.59 0.91 25.80
CA SER A 673 -20.28 1.55 24.52
C SER A 673 -21.43 1.45 23.51
N GLY A 674 -22.45 2.30 23.67
CA GLY A 674 -23.29 2.78 22.56
C GLY A 674 -24.59 2.02 22.25
N GLY A 675 -25.68 2.41 22.92
CA GLY A 675 -27.02 2.69 22.34
C GLY A 675 -27.84 1.63 21.59
N CYS A 676 -27.28 0.53 21.11
CA CYS A 676 -28.03 -0.48 20.35
C CYS A 676 -28.00 -1.82 21.10
N ALA A 677 -29.17 -2.38 21.41
CA ALA A 677 -29.29 -3.65 22.11
C ALA A 677 -28.49 -4.75 21.37
N VAL A 678 -27.43 -5.28 21.99
CA VAL A 678 -26.65 -6.38 21.42
C VAL A 678 -27.56 -7.59 21.33
N GLN A 679 -27.87 -8.03 20.10
CA GLN A 679 -28.77 -9.15 19.88
C GLN A 679 -28.01 -10.47 20.13
N MET A 680 -28.34 -11.14 21.25
CA MET A 680 -27.74 -12.42 21.62
C MET A 680 -28.23 -13.58 20.73
N PRO A 681 -27.46 -14.66 20.57
CA PRO A 681 -27.95 -15.90 19.97
C PRO A 681 -29.20 -16.38 20.70
N THR A 682 -30.11 -17.06 19.99
CA THR A 682 -31.35 -17.56 20.61
C THR A 682 -31.07 -18.61 21.68
N ARG A 683 -30.01 -19.39 21.48
CA ARG A 683 -29.60 -20.50 22.34
C ARG A 683 -28.08 -20.55 22.49
N LEU A 684 -27.62 -20.91 23.68
CA LEU A 684 -26.21 -21.15 24.00
C LEU A 684 -26.08 -22.46 24.80
N ILE A 685 -24.93 -23.10 24.73
CA ILE A 685 -24.60 -24.23 25.59
C ILE A 685 -23.95 -23.67 26.85
N TYR A 686 -24.58 -23.85 28.01
CA TYR A 686 -23.95 -23.59 29.29
C TYR A 686 -22.95 -24.71 29.58
N VAL A 687 -21.68 -24.36 29.74
CA VAL A 687 -20.60 -25.30 30.07
C VAL A 687 -20.23 -25.14 31.54
N GLY A 688 -20.99 -25.81 32.41
CA GLY A 688 -20.68 -25.86 33.85
C GLY A 688 -19.38 -26.62 34.13
N GLU A 689 -19.03 -26.80 35.41
CA GLU A 689 -17.81 -27.55 35.78
C GLU A 689 -17.88 -29.04 35.39
N SER A 690 -19.08 -29.64 35.48
CA SER A 690 -19.27 -31.09 35.31
C SER A 690 -20.44 -31.49 34.40
N SER A 691 -21.25 -30.55 33.92
CA SER A 691 -22.37 -30.81 33.01
C SER A 691 -22.53 -29.71 31.97
N GLU A 692 -23.14 -30.06 30.84
CA GLU A 692 -23.45 -29.15 29.75
C GLU A 692 -24.94 -29.26 29.37
N HIS A 693 -25.62 -28.14 29.14
CA HIS A 693 -27.01 -28.13 28.69
C HIS A 693 -27.28 -26.92 27.79
N LEU A 694 -28.33 -27.01 26.98
CA LEU A 694 -28.77 -25.97 26.07
C LEU A 694 -29.69 -24.98 26.79
N GLU A 695 -29.35 -23.70 26.76
CA GLU A 695 -30.10 -22.64 27.43
C GLU A 695 -30.71 -21.67 26.40
N ASP A 696 -32.02 -21.41 26.51
CA ASP A 696 -32.71 -20.39 25.71
C ASP A 696 -32.43 -18.99 26.28
N ILE A 697 -31.78 -18.13 25.50
CA ILE A 697 -31.37 -16.80 25.95
C ILE A 697 -32.55 -15.83 25.79
N LYS A 698 -33.22 -15.54 26.91
CA LYS A 698 -34.38 -14.62 26.99
C LYS A 698 -34.00 -13.20 27.46
N TYR A 699 -32.78 -13.01 27.95
CA TYR A 699 -32.32 -11.75 28.54
C TYR A 699 -31.80 -10.75 27.51
N SER A 700 -31.99 -9.46 27.80
CA SER A 700 -31.43 -8.32 27.05
C SER A 700 -30.01 -7.91 27.49
N GLY A 701 -29.36 -8.74 28.32
CA GLY A 701 -28.01 -8.49 28.84
C GLY A 701 -26.92 -9.17 28.02
N PHE A 702 -25.71 -8.59 28.01
CA PHE A 702 -24.57 -9.16 27.29
C PHE A 702 -23.97 -10.36 28.06
N LEU A 703 -23.99 -11.55 27.46
CA LEU A 703 -23.32 -12.75 27.98
C LEU A 703 -22.01 -13.00 27.21
N ARG A 704 -20.95 -13.38 27.91
CA ARG A 704 -19.70 -13.81 27.27
C ARG A 704 -19.81 -15.29 26.88
N TYR A 705 -19.62 -15.58 25.59
CA TYR A 705 -19.59 -16.93 25.05
C TYR A 705 -18.45 -17.10 24.04
N LEU A 706 -18.01 -18.34 23.83
CA LEU A 706 -17.15 -18.73 22.72
C LEU A 706 -18.00 -19.32 21.59
N ALA A 707 -17.54 -19.23 20.35
CA ALA A 707 -18.17 -19.91 19.20
C ALA A 707 -17.21 -20.98 18.65
N LEU A 708 -17.74 -22.12 18.20
CA LEU A 708 -16.95 -23.16 17.54
C LEU A 708 -17.13 -23.09 16.01
N SER A 709 -16.03 -22.86 15.30
CA SER A 709 -15.94 -23.06 13.84
C SER A 709 -15.31 -24.42 13.55
N HIS A 710 -16.03 -25.31 12.87
CA HIS A 710 -15.57 -26.68 12.64
C HIS A 710 -16.16 -27.31 11.36
N CYS A 711 -15.51 -28.38 10.87
CA CYS A 711 -16.03 -29.18 9.76
C CYS A 711 -16.98 -30.27 10.27
N TRP A 712 -18.16 -30.39 9.65
CA TRP A 712 -19.12 -31.44 10.00
C TRP A 712 -18.67 -32.84 9.55
N GLY A 713 -17.97 -32.95 8.42
CA GLY A 713 -17.43 -34.23 7.92
C GLY A 713 -18.46 -35.21 7.34
N GLY A 714 -19.65 -34.73 6.95
CA GLY A 714 -20.76 -35.57 6.46
C GLY A 714 -21.89 -35.63 7.47
N SER A 715 -22.15 -36.80 8.06
CA SER A 715 -23.20 -36.98 9.08
C SER A 715 -22.72 -36.53 10.47
N THR A 716 -23.25 -35.41 10.97
CA THR A 716 -23.08 -34.98 12.36
C THR A 716 -23.74 -36.00 13.28
N SER A 717 -22.99 -36.62 14.19
CA SER A 717 -23.51 -37.71 15.04
C SER A 717 -24.48 -37.23 16.13
N LEU A 718 -24.48 -35.92 16.44
CA LEU A 718 -25.39 -35.32 17.42
C LEU A 718 -25.78 -33.91 16.96
N SER A 719 -27.07 -33.68 16.73
CA SER A 719 -27.63 -32.38 16.38
C SER A 719 -28.97 -32.15 17.08
N THR A 720 -29.35 -30.88 17.22
CA THR A 720 -30.64 -30.50 17.80
C THR A 720 -31.74 -30.63 16.75
N LEU A 721 -32.77 -31.39 17.12
CA LEU A 721 -34.00 -31.64 16.36
C LEU A 721 -35.20 -31.24 17.23
N THR A 722 -36.33 -30.97 16.60
CA THR A 722 -37.59 -30.72 17.32
C THR A 722 -37.93 -31.85 18.31
N SER A 723 -37.50 -33.08 18.01
CA SER A 723 -37.74 -34.25 18.87
C SER A 723 -36.84 -34.36 20.12
N ASN A 724 -35.66 -33.71 20.15
CA ASN A 724 -34.67 -33.88 21.22
C ASN A 724 -34.31 -32.59 21.97
N ILE A 725 -34.81 -31.44 21.53
CA ILE A 725 -34.47 -30.13 22.12
C ILE A 725 -34.74 -30.05 23.63
N ASP A 726 -35.86 -30.57 24.12
CA ASP A 726 -36.20 -30.53 25.55
C ASP A 726 -35.27 -31.40 26.40
N LYS A 727 -34.72 -32.47 25.81
CA LYS A 727 -33.69 -33.29 26.45
C LYS A 727 -32.39 -32.48 26.58
N PHE A 728 -31.95 -31.83 25.50
CA PHE A 728 -30.74 -31.01 25.53
C PHE A 728 -30.86 -29.79 26.44
N ARG A 729 -32.07 -29.24 26.64
CA ARG A 729 -32.32 -28.21 27.66
C ARG A 729 -32.05 -28.68 29.09
N SER A 730 -32.24 -29.96 29.35
CA SER A 730 -31.98 -30.56 30.66
C SER A 730 -30.51 -30.97 30.79
N GLU A 731 -29.99 -31.71 29.81
CA GLU A 731 -28.61 -32.20 29.79
C GLU A 731 -28.23 -32.66 28.37
N ILE A 732 -27.03 -32.30 27.94
CA ILE A 732 -26.42 -32.81 26.71
C ILE A 732 -25.50 -33.99 27.11
N PRO A 733 -25.75 -35.22 26.63
CA PRO A 733 -24.92 -36.37 27.02
C PRO A 733 -23.48 -36.23 26.53
N HIS A 734 -22.53 -35.97 27.43
CA HIS A 734 -21.13 -35.69 27.09
C HIS A 734 -20.49 -36.79 26.23
N GLU A 735 -20.74 -38.06 26.55
CA GLU A 735 -20.18 -39.22 25.84
C GLU A 735 -20.69 -39.35 24.39
N GLN A 736 -21.82 -38.73 24.05
CA GLN A 736 -22.38 -38.74 22.70
C GLN A 736 -21.87 -37.58 21.84
N LEU A 737 -21.17 -36.62 22.44
CA LEU A 737 -20.62 -35.49 21.72
C LEU A 737 -19.47 -35.94 20.81
N PRO A 738 -19.42 -35.45 19.55
CA PRO A 738 -18.23 -35.57 18.72
C PRO A 738 -16.98 -35.05 19.45
N LEU A 739 -15.81 -35.60 19.12
CA LEU A 739 -14.55 -35.27 19.78
C LEU A 739 -14.24 -33.76 19.70
N ASN A 740 -14.49 -33.08 18.58
CA ASN A 740 -14.31 -31.63 18.47
C ASN A 740 -15.19 -30.87 19.48
N PHE A 741 -16.39 -31.38 19.80
CA PHE A 741 -17.30 -30.68 20.71
C PHE A 741 -16.83 -30.85 22.15
N GLN A 742 -16.42 -32.08 22.51
CA GLN A 742 -15.82 -32.36 23.81
C GLN A 742 -14.58 -31.47 24.05
N GLU A 743 -13.71 -31.37 23.05
CA GLU A 743 -12.51 -30.55 23.11
C GLU A 743 -12.80 -29.05 23.15
N ALA A 744 -13.80 -28.57 22.40
CA ALA A 744 -14.25 -27.18 22.49
C ALA A 744 -14.79 -26.84 23.89
N ILE A 745 -15.54 -27.74 24.52
CA ILE A 745 -16.00 -27.60 25.90
C ILE A 745 -14.80 -27.54 26.86
N LYS A 746 -13.81 -28.43 26.71
CA LYS A 746 -12.58 -28.40 27.52
C LYS A 746 -11.86 -27.05 27.43
N VAL A 747 -11.64 -26.53 26.21
CA VAL A 747 -11.01 -25.21 26.00
C VAL A 747 -11.85 -24.11 26.64
N THR A 748 -13.16 -24.14 26.47
CA THR A 748 -14.07 -23.13 27.01
C THR A 748 -14.01 -23.08 28.55
N ARG A 749 -14.00 -24.25 29.20
CA ARG A 749 -13.78 -24.38 30.65
C ARG A 749 -12.42 -23.86 31.09
N ALA A 750 -11.35 -24.23 30.38
CA ALA A 750 -9.98 -23.79 30.70
C ALA A 750 -9.79 -22.27 30.58
N LEU A 751 -10.52 -21.63 29.65
CA LEU A 751 -10.56 -20.17 29.49
C LEU A 751 -11.52 -19.46 30.47
N LYS A 752 -12.23 -20.22 31.32
CA LYS A 752 -13.19 -19.71 32.32
C LYS A 752 -14.33 -18.90 31.70
N ILE A 753 -14.81 -19.33 30.52
CA ILE A 753 -15.99 -18.76 29.87
C ILE A 753 -17.17 -19.72 30.07
N PRO A 754 -18.35 -19.24 30.49
CA PRO A 754 -19.45 -20.14 30.87
C PRO A 754 -20.31 -20.64 29.71
N TYR A 755 -20.20 -20.05 28.52
CA TYR A 755 -21.07 -20.38 27.38
C TYR A 755 -20.27 -20.70 26.12
N LEU A 756 -20.80 -21.65 25.34
CA LEU A 756 -20.30 -22.05 24.04
C LEU A 756 -21.45 -22.07 23.02
N TRP A 757 -21.19 -21.68 21.79
CA TRP A 757 -22.12 -21.79 20.67
C TRP A 757 -21.57 -22.78 19.64
N ILE A 758 -22.40 -23.74 19.24
CA ILE A 758 -22.11 -24.73 18.20
C ILE A 758 -23.35 -24.80 17.30
N ASP A 759 -23.22 -24.52 16.01
CA ASP A 759 -24.31 -24.47 15.02
C ASP A 759 -25.25 -25.69 15.07
N SER A 760 -24.71 -26.90 15.05
CA SER A 760 -25.47 -28.16 15.06
C SER A 760 -26.28 -28.39 16.34
N LEU A 761 -25.93 -27.74 17.45
CA LEU A 761 -26.61 -27.86 18.74
C LEU A 761 -27.47 -26.63 19.09
N CYS A 762 -27.09 -25.44 18.63
CA CYS A 762 -27.81 -24.20 18.91
C CYS A 762 -28.87 -23.86 17.85
N ILE A 763 -28.88 -24.55 16.71
CA ILE A 763 -29.89 -24.41 15.63
C ILE A 763 -30.69 -25.72 15.51
N ILE A 764 -32.01 -25.61 15.36
CA ILE A 764 -32.89 -26.76 15.16
C ILE A 764 -32.82 -27.18 13.68
N GLN A 765 -32.19 -28.33 13.40
CA GLN A 765 -31.80 -28.71 12.04
C GLN A 765 -32.96 -29.15 11.14
N ASP A 766 -34.07 -29.62 11.73
CA ASP A 766 -35.26 -30.09 11.03
C ASP A 766 -36.40 -29.06 10.98
N ASP A 767 -36.15 -27.83 11.42
CA ASP A 767 -37.08 -26.70 11.34
C ASP A 767 -36.57 -25.67 10.32
N PRO A 768 -37.15 -25.61 9.09
CA PRO A 768 -36.73 -24.67 8.06
C PRO A 768 -36.83 -23.19 8.44
N GLU A 769 -37.78 -22.82 9.31
CA GLU A 769 -37.97 -21.43 9.75
C GLU A 769 -36.95 -21.03 10.82
N ASP A 770 -36.63 -21.94 11.75
CA ASP A 770 -35.53 -21.75 12.70
C ASP A 770 -34.19 -21.69 11.98
N TRP A 771 -33.94 -22.62 11.06
CA TRP A 771 -32.72 -22.64 10.26
C TRP A 771 -32.53 -21.34 9.47
N ARG A 772 -33.55 -20.88 8.72
CA ARG A 772 -33.48 -19.63 7.96
C ARG A 772 -33.21 -18.42 8.86
N ARG A 773 -33.85 -18.35 10.04
CA ARG A 773 -33.66 -17.28 11.00
C ARG A 773 -32.26 -17.28 11.60
N GLU A 774 -31.75 -18.43 12.03
CA GLU A 774 -30.43 -18.52 12.67
C GLU A 774 -29.29 -18.39 11.65
N ALA A 775 -29.41 -18.99 10.45
CA ALA A 775 -28.43 -18.84 9.37
C ALA A 775 -28.25 -17.36 8.96
N ALA A 776 -29.36 -16.61 8.86
CA ALA A 776 -29.32 -15.17 8.56
C ALA A 776 -28.63 -14.34 9.67
N ARG A 777 -28.54 -14.88 10.89
CA ARG A 777 -27.92 -14.23 12.06
C ARG A 777 -26.53 -14.76 12.39
N MET A 778 -26.04 -15.77 11.66
CA MET A 778 -24.76 -16.42 11.92
C MET A 778 -23.59 -15.42 11.98
N GLY A 779 -23.55 -14.44 11.08
CA GLY A 779 -22.54 -13.38 11.15
C GLY A 779 -22.56 -12.57 12.45
N GLN A 780 -23.75 -12.32 13.02
CA GLN A 780 -23.89 -11.67 14.33
C GLN A 780 -23.35 -12.56 15.46
N VAL A 781 -23.62 -13.87 15.40
CA VAL A 781 -23.12 -14.83 16.40
C VAL A 781 -21.59 -14.80 16.47
N PHE A 782 -20.88 -14.86 15.35
CA PHE A 782 -19.41 -14.82 15.36
C PHE A 782 -18.88 -13.43 15.74
N SER A 783 -19.51 -12.34 15.28
CA SER A 783 -19.10 -10.98 15.65
C SER A 783 -19.29 -10.63 17.13
N ASN A 784 -20.30 -11.23 17.77
CA ASN A 784 -20.63 -11.00 19.18
C ASN A 784 -19.92 -11.98 20.12
N ALA A 785 -19.37 -13.09 19.61
CA ALA A 785 -18.57 -14.02 20.40
C ALA A 785 -17.40 -13.28 21.06
N TYR A 786 -17.01 -13.72 22.25
CA TYR A 786 -15.82 -13.20 22.94
C TYR A 786 -14.55 -13.63 22.21
N CYS A 787 -14.52 -14.89 21.78
CA CYS A 787 -13.50 -15.49 20.91
C CYS A 787 -14.08 -16.71 20.19
N THR A 788 -13.58 -17.00 19.00
CA THR A 788 -13.93 -18.18 18.21
C THR A 788 -12.85 -19.24 18.34
N ILE A 789 -13.24 -20.47 18.68
CA ILE A 789 -12.40 -21.66 18.61
C ILE A 789 -12.53 -22.21 17.20
N ALA A 790 -11.45 -22.22 16.43
CA ALA A 790 -11.43 -22.78 15.09
C ALA A 790 -10.69 -24.13 15.10
N ALA A 791 -11.42 -25.21 14.82
CA ALA A 791 -10.89 -26.55 14.64
C ALA A 791 -10.22 -26.68 13.25
N THR A 792 -9.27 -25.80 12.96
CA THR A 792 -8.75 -25.51 11.62
C THR A 792 -8.23 -26.75 10.88
N SER A 793 -7.61 -27.67 11.60
CA SER A 793 -7.00 -28.89 11.05
C SER A 793 -7.93 -30.08 10.89
N ALA A 794 -9.10 -30.07 11.55
CA ALA A 794 -10.03 -31.18 11.57
C ALA A 794 -10.95 -31.12 10.34
N ALA A 795 -10.99 -32.20 9.54
CA ALA A 795 -11.89 -32.29 8.38
C ALA A 795 -13.27 -32.83 8.75
N ALA A 796 -13.43 -33.40 9.95
CA ALA A 796 -14.70 -33.90 10.50
C ALA A 796 -14.84 -33.62 12.02
N SER A 797 -16.07 -33.72 12.52
CA SER A 797 -16.40 -33.40 13.93
C SER A 797 -15.84 -34.39 14.95
N ASN A 798 -15.49 -35.59 14.52
CA ASN A 798 -14.99 -36.68 15.36
C ASN A 798 -13.45 -36.84 15.36
N GLU A 799 -12.71 -35.97 14.65
CA GLU A 799 -11.25 -36.08 14.54
C GLU A 799 -10.49 -35.60 15.79
N GLY A 800 -11.03 -34.61 16.51
CA GLY A 800 -10.28 -33.82 17.48
C GLY A 800 -9.34 -32.81 16.81
N PHE A 801 -9.03 -31.75 17.54
CA PHE A 801 -8.17 -30.63 17.13
C PHE A 801 -7.15 -30.19 18.19
N LEU A 802 -7.26 -30.63 19.46
CA LEU A 802 -6.36 -30.15 20.53
C LEU A 802 -4.90 -30.56 20.31
N ALA A 803 -4.67 -31.82 19.95
CA ALA A 803 -3.34 -32.37 19.76
C ALA A 803 -2.79 -32.05 18.36
N PRO A 804 -1.63 -31.38 18.24
CA PRO A 804 -0.94 -31.28 16.96
C PRO A 804 -0.66 -32.66 16.39
N LYS A 805 -0.89 -32.84 15.09
CA LYS A 805 -0.60 -34.11 14.39
C LYS A 805 0.90 -34.28 14.13
N LEU A 806 1.69 -33.20 14.16
CA LEU A 806 3.17 -33.23 14.13
C LEU A 806 3.72 -32.99 15.55
N ASN A 807 4.31 -34.03 16.15
CA ASN A 807 4.57 -34.04 17.60
C ASN A 807 6.02 -33.74 18.03
N SER A 808 6.93 -33.34 17.14
CA SER A 808 8.28 -32.93 17.54
C SER A 808 9.02 -32.23 16.40
N ALA A 809 9.15 -30.90 16.47
CA ALA A 809 10.15 -30.24 15.66
C ALA A 809 11.52 -30.79 16.06
N LEU A 810 12.28 -31.32 15.09
CA LEU A 810 13.69 -31.59 15.33
C LEU A 810 14.35 -30.25 15.68
N SER A 811 15.17 -30.27 16.72
CA SER A 811 15.89 -29.08 17.17
C SER A 811 17.29 -29.45 17.64
N ALA A 812 18.21 -28.51 17.50
CA ALA A 812 19.55 -28.57 18.06
C ALA A 812 19.81 -27.29 18.86
N ALA A 813 20.62 -27.38 19.92
CA ALA A 813 21.03 -26.24 20.72
C ALA A 813 22.55 -26.02 20.60
N LEU A 814 22.97 -24.76 20.54
CA LEU A 814 24.37 -24.34 20.48
C LEU A 814 24.64 -23.25 21.50
N LYS A 815 25.80 -23.30 22.16
CA LYS A 815 26.24 -22.25 23.08
C LYS A 815 26.96 -21.14 22.32
N THR A 816 26.64 -19.89 22.62
CA THR A 816 27.38 -18.72 22.12
C THR A 816 28.69 -18.54 22.90
N PRO A 817 29.67 -17.81 22.35
CA PRO A 817 30.92 -17.50 23.04
C PRO A 817 30.72 -16.79 24.39
N GLU A 818 29.65 -16.01 24.52
CA GLU A 818 29.26 -15.24 25.70
C GLU A 818 28.47 -16.08 26.72
N GLY A 819 28.25 -17.37 26.45
CA GLY A 819 27.56 -18.30 27.33
C GLY A 819 26.04 -18.35 27.18
N GLY A 820 25.46 -17.72 26.15
CA GLY A 820 24.05 -17.84 25.81
C GLY A 820 23.72 -19.17 25.15
N LEU A 821 22.48 -19.66 25.30
CA LEU A 821 22.00 -20.86 24.62
C LEU A 821 21.05 -20.48 23.49
N LEU A 822 21.39 -20.90 22.26
CA LEU A 822 20.56 -20.73 21.07
C LEU A 822 19.99 -22.06 20.63
N HIS A 823 18.72 -22.07 20.25
CA HIS A 823 18.06 -23.24 19.70
C HIS A 823 17.72 -23.00 18.23
N ILE A 824 18.04 -23.96 17.37
CA ILE A 824 17.59 -24.00 15.98
C ILE A 824 16.65 -25.17 15.79
N SER A 825 15.63 -25.01 14.96
CA SER A 825 14.70 -26.06 14.62
C SER A 825 14.21 -25.95 13.18
N GLU A 826 13.41 -26.93 12.77
CA GLU A 826 12.59 -26.81 11.57
C GLU A 826 11.66 -25.58 11.62
N PHE A 827 11.47 -24.93 10.46
CA PHE A 827 10.50 -23.86 10.27
C PHE A 827 9.06 -24.40 10.32
N MET A 828 8.27 -23.91 11.27
CA MET A 828 6.86 -24.32 11.44
C MET A 828 5.87 -23.16 11.25
N GLU A 829 6.35 -21.96 10.98
CA GLU A 829 5.57 -20.73 10.92
C GLU A 829 4.91 -20.52 9.54
N ASN A 830 4.40 -21.59 8.92
CA ASN A 830 3.84 -21.58 7.56
C ASN A 830 2.31 -21.44 7.55
N CYS A 831 1.81 -20.21 7.62
CA CYS A 831 0.37 -19.94 7.61
C CYS A 831 -0.36 -20.33 6.34
N ASN A 832 0.30 -20.28 5.18
CA ASN A 832 -0.33 -20.73 3.93
C ASN A 832 -0.70 -22.21 4.01
N ARG A 833 0.17 -23.04 4.60
CA ARG A 833 -0.07 -24.46 4.83
C ARG A 833 -1.03 -24.71 5.99
N ASP A 834 -0.79 -24.03 7.11
CA ASP A 834 -1.41 -24.38 8.41
C ASP A 834 -2.77 -23.71 8.62
N LEU A 835 -3.01 -22.55 7.97
CA LEU A 835 -4.29 -21.82 8.00
C LEU A 835 -4.96 -21.82 6.63
N GLU A 836 -4.37 -21.19 5.61
CA GLU A 836 -5.09 -20.87 4.36
C GLU A 836 -5.50 -22.11 3.56
N SER A 837 -4.64 -23.15 3.55
CA SER A 837 -4.92 -24.43 2.88
C SER A 837 -5.55 -25.48 3.79
N ALA A 838 -5.88 -25.11 5.04
CA ALA A 838 -6.38 -26.05 6.01
C ALA A 838 -7.85 -26.42 5.74
N PRO A 839 -8.28 -27.66 6.07
CA PRO A 839 -9.62 -28.16 5.73
C PRO A 839 -10.75 -27.18 6.06
N LEU A 840 -10.71 -26.55 7.23
CA LEU A 840 -11.73 -25.61 7.67
C LEU A 840 -11.83 -24.38 6.75
N ASN A 841 -10.71 -23.73 6.45
CA ASN A 841 -10.66 -22.49 5.68
C ASN A 841 -10.92 -22.68 4.18
N THR A 842 -11.04 -23.92 3.70
CA THR A 842 -11.47 -24.22 2.32
C THR A 842 -13.00 -24.21 2.16
N ARG A 843 -13.77 -24.05 3.24
CA ARG A 843 -15.25 -24.06 3.23
C ARG A 843 -15.82 -22.65 3.11
N GLY A 844 -16.88 -22.49 2.31
CA GLY A 844 -17.52 -21.20 2.05
C GLY A 844 -18.01 -20.47 3.30
N TRP A 845 -18.79 -21.16 4.14
CA TRP A 845 -19.33 -20.63 5.40
C TRP A 845 -18.24 -20.09 6.35
N VAL A 846 -17.10 -20.78 6.41
CA VAL A 846 -16.00 -20.46 7.33
C VAL A 846 -15.37 -19.10 7.04
N MET A 847 -15.38 -18.62 5.79
CA MET A 847 -14.83 -17.29 5.48
C MET A 847 -15.54 -16.20 6.28
N GLN A 848 -16.87 -16.26 6.36
CA GLN A 848 -17.65 -15.30 7.14
C GLN A 848 -17.39 -15.46 8.65
N GLU A 849 -17.30 -16.70 9.13
CA GLU A 849 -17.02 -17.01 10.53
C GLU A 849 -15.68 -16.41 10.98
N ARG A 850 -14.62 -16.60 10.19
CA ARG A 850 -13.29 -16.04 10.45
C ARG A 850 -13.30 -14.52 10.34
N ALA A 851 -13.84 -13.96 9.24
CA ALA A 851 -13.80 -12.52 8.96
C ALA A 851 -14.56 -11.66 9.98
N LEU A 852 -15.67 -12.17 10.52
CA LEU A 852 -16.48 -11.44 11.48
C LEU A 852 -16.07 -11.71 12.93
N SER A 853 -15.24 -12.72 13.19
CA SER A 853 -14.75 -13.00 14.53
C SER A 853 -13.71 -11.95 14.95
N ARG A 854 -13.92 -11.33 16.12
CA ARG A 854 -12.97 -10.35 16.67
C ARG A 854 -11.64 -10.97 17.11
N ARG A 855 -11.70 -12.25 17.48
CA ARG A 855 -10.60 -13.05 18.02
C ARG A 855 -10.79 -14.50 17.63
N THR A 856 -9.76 -15.14 17.11
CA THR A 856 -9.83 -16.55 16.73
C THR A 856 -8.61 -17.32 17.25
N LEU A 857 -8.86 -18.46 17.90
CA LEU A 857 -7.85 -19.46 18.25
C LEU A 857 -7.91 -20.58 17.20
N HIS A 858 -6.93 -20.60 16.29
CA HIS A 858 -6.82 -21.61 15.24
C HIS A 858 -6.01 -22.81 15.71
N PHE A 859 -6.67 -23.95 15.85
CA PHE A 859 -6.05 -25.23 16.16
C PHE A 859 -5.65 -25.95 14.86
N THR A 860 -4.41 -25.74 14.44
CA THR A 860 -3.86 -26.28 13.18
C THR A 860 -3.15 -27.62 13.38
N LYS A 861 -2.62 -28.20 12.30
CA LYS A 861 -1.92 -29.50 12.37
C LYS A 861 -0.59 -29.41 13.11
N THR A 862 0.01 -28.23 13.18
CA THR A 862 1.37 -28.00 13.65
C THR A 862 1.41 -27.26 14.98
N GLN A 863 0.63 -26.19 15.11
CA GLN A 863 0.58 -25.33 16.31
C GLN A 863 -0.74 -24.56 16.42
N VAL A 864 -0.96 -23.87 17.54
CA VAL A 864 -2.08 -22.92 17.67
C VAL A 864 -1.65 -21.53 17.19
N TYR A 865 -2.55 -20.86 16.46
CA TYR A 865 -2.42 -19.45 16.10
C TYR A 865 -3.53 -18.62 16.74
N TRP A 866 -3.16 -17.44 17.22
CA TRP A 866 -4.06 -16.40 17.70
C TRP A 866 -4.22 -15.33 16.63
N GLU A 867 -5.45 -15.05 16.21
CA GLU A 867 -5.78 -13.98 15.27
C GLU A 867 -6.66 -12.92 15.96
N CYS A 868 -6.30 -11.64 15.82
CA CYS A 868 -7.15 -10.51 16.20
C CYS A 868 -6.75 -9.25 15.41
N GLY A 869 -7.40 -8.10 15.66
CA GLY A 869 -7.15 -6.81 14.97
C GLY A 869 -5.71 -6.31 14.92
N ASN A 870 -4.81 -6.87 15.74
CA ASN A 870 -3.39 -6.52 15.79
C ASN A 870 -2.48 -7.52 15.05
N GLY A 871 -3.04 -8.48 14.30
CA GLY A 871 -2.32 -9.47 13.52
C GLY A 871 -2.45 -10.90 14.06
N LEU A 872 -1.54 -11.76 13.59
CA LEU A 872 -1.52 -13.18 13.92
C LEU A 872 -0.29 -13.49 14.80
N ASN A 873 -0.48 -14.20 15.91
CA ASN A 873 0.60 -14.70 16.76
C ASN A 873 0.58 -16.23 16.75
N CYS A 874 1.72 -16.89 16.76
CA CYS A 874 1.80 -18.35 16.87
C CYS A 874 2.22 -18.80 18.27
N GLU A 875 1.98 -20.07 18.60
CA GLU A 875 2.34 -20.70 19.88
C GLU A 875 3.85 -20.63 20.19
N ARG A 876 4.69 -20.43 19.15
CA ARG A 876 6.15 -20.21 19.24
C ARG A 876 6.54 -18.74 19.36
N LEU A 877 5.56 -17.89 19.64
CA LEU A 877 5.70 -16.47 19.98
C LEU A 877 6.19 -15.56 18.84
N PHE A 878 6.18 -16.04 17.59
CA PHE A 878 6.33 -15.16 16.44
C PHE A 878 5.05 -14.37 16.18
N LYS A 879 5.21 -13.16 15.65
CA LYS A 879 4.15 -12.36 15.06
C LYS A 879 4.22 -12.45 13.54
N LEU A 880 3.10 -12.83 12.93
CA LEU A 880 2.96 -12.99 11.49
C LEU A 880 1.99 -11.97 10.92
N SER A 881 2.30 -11.49 9.72
CA SER A 881 1.44 -10.54 9.02
C SER A 881 1.36 -10.82 7.52
N ASN A 882 0.19 -10.57 6.94
CA ASN A 882 -0.05 -10.59 5.50
C ASN A 882 -1.08 -9.50 5.18
N PRO A 883 -0.75 -8.50 4.33
CA PRO A 883 -1.68 -7.41 4.00
C PRO A 883 -3.02 -7.86 3.42
N GLN A 884 -3.08 -8.98 2.70
CA GLN A 884 -4.34 -9.54 2.18
C GLN A 884 -5.13 -10.25 3.29
N SER A 885 -4.47 -10.98 4.18
CA SER A 885 -5.15 -11.66 5.29
C SER A 885 -5.48 -10.74 6.46
N ALA A 886 -4.88 -9.53 6.54
CA ALA A 886 -5.20 -8.52 7.56
C ALA A 886 -6.69 -8.13 7.57
N LEU A 887 -7.39 -8.35 6.46
CA LEU A 887 -8.84 -8.27 6.37
C LEU A 887 -9.56 -9.18 7.36
N PHE A 888 -9.15 -10.44 7.45
CA PHE A 888 -9.78 -11.42 8.34
C PHE A 888 -9.46 -11.19 9.81
N ALA A 889 -8.47 -10.33 10.08
CA ALA A 889 -8.03 -10.01 11.42
C ALA A 889 -8.73 -8.78 12.00
N ASP A 890 -9.40 -7.93 11.22
CA ASP A 890 -9.98 -6.65 11.69
C ASP A 890 -11.08 -6.87 12.75
N SER A 891 -10.83 -6.41 13.98
CA SER A 891 -11.76 -6.54 15.11
C SER A 891 -13.00 -5.66 14.98
N ASP A 892 -12.93 -4.62 14.15
CA ASP A 892 -14.04 -3.79 13.68
C ASP A 892 -14.20 -3.97 12.16
N PHE A 893 -14.03 -5.22 11.68
CA PHE A 893 -14.09 -5.54 10.24
C PHE A 893 -15.23 -4.78 9.58
N PRO A 894 -14.97 -3.92 8.57
CA PRO A 894 -13.73 -3.76 7.85
C PRO A 894 -13.25 -2.30 7.94
N ARG A 895 -13.29 -1.66 9.12
CA ARG A 895 -12.89 -0.23 9.26
C ARG A 895 -11.47 0.01 8.77
N ALA A 896 -10.59 -0.99 8.81
CA ALA A 896 -9.27 -0.93 8.18
C ALA A 896 -9.34 -0.59 6.68
N ILE A 897 -10.40 -0.99 5.95
CA ILE A 897 -10.64 -0.62 4.54
C ILE A 897 -10.67 0.89 4.35
N LEU A 898 -11.20 1.65 5.31
CA LEU A 898 -11.33 3.11 5.17
C LEU A 898 -9.97 3.81 5.11
N LYS A 899 -8.91 3.17 5.64
CA LYS A 899 -7.51 3.66 5.54
C LYS A 899 -6.97 3.61 4.11
N TYR A 900 -7.57 2.79 3.24
CA TYR A 900 -7.19 2.67 1.83
C TYR A 900 -7.89 3.75 0.99
N TYR A 901 -7.15 4.31 0.02
CA TYR A 901 -7.73 5.15 -1.04
C TYR A 901 -8.67 4.32 -1.94
N LYS A 902 -9.49 4.99 -2.76
CA LYS A 902 -10.56 4.36 -3.57
C LYS A 902 -10.12 3.08 -4.31
N GLY A 903 -8.91 3.08 -4.91
CA GLY A 903 -8.38 1.91 -5.60
C GLY A 903 -8.09 0.72 -4.69
N GLY A 904 -7.48 0.96 -3.52
CA GLY A 904 -7.23 -0.10 -2.54
C GLY A 904 -8.51 -0.74 -1.99
N ARG A 905 -9.60 0.02 -1.84
CA ARG A 905 -10.92 -0.51 -1.45
C ARG A 905 -11.48 -1.48 -2.48
N ILE A 906 -11.30 -1.16 -3.77
CA ILE A 906 -11.78 -2.00 -4.88
C ILE A 906 -10.98 -3.31 -4.96
N THR A 907 -9.66 -3.23 -4.99
CA THR A 907 -8.77 -4.41 -5.03
C THR A 907 -9.11 -5.38 -3.89
N LEU A 908 -9.47 -4.84 -2.75
CA LEU A 908 -9.73 -5.60 -1.54
C LEU A 908 -11.04 -6.42 -1.60
N PHE A 909 -12.17 -5.84 -2.03
CA PHE A 909 -13.39 -6.64 -2.17
C PHE A 909 -13.29 -7.61 -3.36
N GLN A 910 -12.58 -7.23 -4.41
CA GLN A 910 -12.31 -8.11 -5.55
C GLN A 910 -11.51 -9.34 -5.10
N ASN A 911 -10.42 -9.15 -4.35
CA ASN A 911 -9.64 -10.26 -3.77
C ASN A 911 -10.47 -11.14 -2.84
N LEU A 912 -11.33 -10.54 -2.02
CA LEU A 912 -12.24 -11.27 -1.13
C LEU A 912 -13.16 -12.20 -1.92
N TYR A 913 -13.84 -11.69 -2.95
CA TYR A 913 -14.76 -12.48 -3.76
C TYR A 913 -14.05 -13.49 -4.68
N GLU A 914 -12.86 -13.18 -5.21
CA GLU A 914 -12.04 -14.16 -5.92
C GLU A 914 -11.66 -15.33 -5.01
N LYS A 915 -11.24 -15.05 -3.77
CA LYS A 915 -10.92 -16.10 -2.79
C LYS A 915 -12.17 -16.89 -2.40
N TYR A 916 -13.29 -16.22 -2.17
CA TYR A 916 -14.54 -16.85 -1.80
C TYR A 916 -15.09 -17.76 -2.90
N SER A 917 -15.01 -17.35 -4.16
CA SER A 917 -15.49 -18.14 -5.31
C SER A 917 -14.84 -19.52 -5.44
N ARG A 918 -13.64 -19.69 -4.86
CA ARG A 918 -12.85 -20.93 -4.84
C ARG A 918 -13.20 -21.85 -3.67
N LEU A 919 -14.03 -21.41 -2.73
CA LEU A 919 -14.37 -22.19 -1.55
C LEU A 919 -15.42 -23.26 -1.86
N ASN A 920 -15.36 -24.34 -1.09
CA ASN A 920 -16.22 -25.51 -1.22
C ASN A 920 -17.51 -25.34 -0.42
N PHE A 921 -18.61 -25.83 -0.98
CA PHE A 921 -19.93 -25.87 -0.34
C PHE A 921 -20.47 -27.29 -0.38
N SER A 922 -21.16 -27.71 0.68
CA SER A 922 -21.92 -28.96 0.67
C SER A 922 -23.15 -28.86 -0.24
N TYR A 923 -23.80 -27.69 -0.23
CA TYR A 923 -24.85 -27.31 -1.16
C TYR A 923 -24.44 -25.99 -1.83
N THR A 924 -24.20 -26.00 -3.14
CA THR A 924 -23.71 -24.82 -3.88
C THR A 924 -24.70 -23.65 -3.83
N SER A 925 -25.99 -23.92 -3.64
CA SER A 925 -27.05 -22.94 -3.40
C SER A 925 -26.85 -22.07 -2.15
N ASP A 926 -26.03 -22.51 -1.19
CA ASP A 926 -25.74 -21.74 0.04
C ASP A 926 -24.79 -20.57 -0.20
N ARG A 927 -24.07 -20.57 -1.33
CA ARG A 927 -23.05 -19.57 -1.70
C ARG A 927 -23.45 -18.11 -1.45
N PRO A 928 -24.61 -17.60 -1.92
CA PRO A 928 -25.02 -16.22 -1.64
C PRO A 928 -25.37 -15.98 -0.16
N VAL A 929 -25.92 -16.97 0.54
CA VAL A 929 -26.34 -16.84 1.95
C VAL A 929 -25.12 -16.79 2.87
N ALA A 930 -24.12 -17.63 2.60
CA ALA A 930 -22.94 -17.82 3.44
C ALA A 930 -21.99 -16.61 3.49
N ILE A 931 -22.09 -15.67 2.55
CA ILE A 931 -21.33 -14.39 2.55
C ILE A 931 -22.20 -13.17 2.84
N LEU A 932 -23.52 -13.33 2.95
CA LEU A 932 -24.47 -12.23 3.06
C LEU A 932 -24.18 -11.29 4.25
N GLY A 933 -23.76 -11.84 5.39
CA GLY A 933 -23.39 -11.05 6.56
C GLY A 933 -22.18 -10.17 6.27
N LEU A 934 -21.19 -10.72 5.57
CA LEU A 934 -19.98 -10.01 5.16
C LEU A 934 -20.28 -8.91 4.13
N GLU A 935 -21.11 -9.21 3.12
CA GLU A 935 -21.56 -8.26 2.11
C GLU A 935 -22.33 -7.08 2.72
N LYS A 936 -23.28 -7.36 3.63
CA LYS A 936 -24.03 -6.30 4.33
C LYS A 936 -23.11 -5.38 5.12
N HIS A 937 -22.11 -5.96 5.75
CA HIS A 937 -21.15 -5.21 6.55
C HIS A 937 -20.24 -4.34 5.66
N LEU A 938 -19.74 -4.88 4.54
CA LEU A 938 -19.01 -4.12 3.51
C LEU A 938 -19.85 -2.97 2.93
N SER A 939 -21.12 -3.25 2.60
CA SER A 939 -22.06 -2.26 2.07
C SER A 939 -22.25 -1.08 3.03
N SER A 940 -22.41 -1.37 4.34
CA SER A 940 -22.54 -0.35 5.37
C SER A 940 -21.30 0.53 5.50
N VAL A 941 -20.10 -0.06 5.46
CA VAL A 941 -18.84 0.69 5.62
C VAL A 941 -18.45 1.46 4.37
N LEU A 942 -18.70 0.90 3.19
CA LEU A 942 -18.50 1.57 1.91
C LEU A 942 -19.59 2.61 1.62
N GLN A 943 -20.65 2.69 2.45
CA GLN A 943 -21.79 3.58 2.27
C GLN A 943 -22.43 3.44 0.87
N THR A 944 -22.49 2.20 0.39
CA THR A 944 -23.04 1.84 -0.92
C THR A 944 -24.05 0.72 -0.72
N ARG A 945 -25.02 0.66 -1.61
CA ARG A 945 -25.82 -0.54 -1.76
C ARG A 945 -24.93 -1.67 -2.29
N GLY A 946 -25.08 -2.88 -1.75
CA GLY A 946 -24.44 -4.09 -2.24
C GLY A 946 -25.42 -5.28 -2.22
N GLU A 947 -25.48 -6.01 -3.33
CA GLU A 947 -26.28 -7.23 -3.46
C GLU A 947 -25.60 -8.24 -4.39
N PHE A 948 -25.59 -9.51 -3.98
CA PHE A 948 -25.07 -10.64 -4.77
C PHE A 948 -23.64 -10.41 -5.30
N GLY A 949 -22.75 -9.84 -4.48
CA GLY A 949 -21.36 -9.56 -4.79
C GLY A 949 -21.12 -8.30 -5.62
N VAL A 950 -22.15 -7.46 -5.81
CA VAL A 950 -22.09 -6.25 -6.63
C VAL A 950 -22.40 -5.01 -5.80
N PHE A 951 -21.50 -4.02 -5.83
CA PHE A 951 -21.66 -2.75 -5.12
C PHE A 951 -22.01 -1.61 -6.09
N GLU A 952 -23.09 -0.89 -5.84
CA GLU A 952 -23.62 0.15 -6.74
C GLU A 952 -22.61 1.27 -7.07
N GLN A 953 -21.87 1.78 -6.07
CA GLN A 953 -20.84 2.80 -6.28
C GLN A 953 -19.65 2.30 -7.15
N TYR A 954 -19.48 0.98 -7.23
CA TYR A 954 -18.40 0.31 -7.98
C TYR A 954 -18.95 -0.61 -9.08
N LEU A 955 -20.19 -0.38 -9.53
CA LEU A 955 -20.99 -1.30 -10.34
C LEU A 955 -20.22 -1.92 -11.50
N ALA A 956 -19.64 -1.08 -12.37
CA ALA A 956 -18.89 -1.56 -13.53
C ALA A 956 -17.72 -2.49 -13.16
N ARG A 957 -16.96 -2.17 -12.11
CA ARG A 957 -15.84 -3.01 -11.67
C ARG A 957 -16.30 -4.27 -10.94
N SER A 958 -17.45 -4.21 -10.26
CA SER A 958 -18.10 -5.38 -9.68
C SER A 958 -18.63 -6.34 -10.74
N LEU A 959 -19.01 -5.86 -11.93
CA LEU A 959 -19.50 -6.66 -13.04
C LEU A 959 -18.39 -7.21 -13.96
N LEU A 960 -17.18 -6.65 -13.94
CA LEU A 960 -16.07 -7.08 -14.80
C LEU A 960 -15.29 -8.27 -14.22
N TRP A 961 -16.00 -9.26 -13.70
CA TRP A 961 -15.48 -10.59 -13.37
C TRP A 961 -15.49 -11.49 -14.62
N SER A 962 -14.65 -12.53 -14.65
CA SER A 962 -14.58 -13.53 -15.71
C SER A 962 -14.07 -14.87 -15.17
N ARG A 963 -14.30 -15.95 -15.91
CA ARG A 963 -13.71 -17.26 -15.59
C ARG A 963 -12.21 -17.35 -15.96
N PRO A 964 -11.40 -18.20 -15.27
CA PRO A 964 -10.02 -18.50 -15.69
C PRO A 964 -9.94 -19.15 -17.07
N GLU A 965 -8.80 -19.06 -17.78
CA GLU A 965 -8.66 -19.48 -19.18
C GLU A 965 -9.05 -20.94 -19.48
N ASN A 966 -8.91 -21.84 -18.51
CA ASN A 966 -9.12 -23.29 -18.69
C ASN A 966 -10.35 -23.84 -17.97
N ILE A 967 -11.28 -22.99 -17.52
CA ILE A 967 -12.44 -23.40 -16.71
C ILE A 967 -13.71 -22.74 -17.28
N LEU A 968 -14.74 -23.52 -17.57
CA LEU A 968 -16.09 -23.00 -17.80
C LEU A 968 -16.87 -23.05 -16.49
N LEU A 969 -17.77 -22.09 -16.30
CA LEU A 969 -18.65 -22.05 -15.13
C LEU A 969 -19.89 -22.92 -15.38
N ASN A 970 -20.48 -23.41 -14.30
CA ASN A 970 -21.75 -24.14 -14.33
C ASN A 970 -22.81 -23.34 -13.57
N SER A 971 -23.97 -23.08 -14.16
CA SER A 971 -25.10 -22.46 -13.44
C SER A 971 -25.55 -23.30 -12.23
N ILE A 972 -25.87 -22.63 -11.13
CA ILE A 972 -26.40 -23.22 -9.89
C ILE A 972 -27.93 -23.25 -9.97
N THR A 973 -28.52 -24.41 -9.75
CA THR A 973 -29.98 -24.53 -9.59
C THR A 973 -30.40 -24.13 -8.18
N PHE A 974 -31.23 -23.11 -8.06
CA PHE A 974 -31.83 -22.67 -6.80
C PHE A 974 -33.28 -23.17 -6.67
N GLN A 975 -33.80 -23.26 -5.44
CA GLN A 975 -35.22 -23.58 -5.20
C GLN A 975 -36.12 -22.40 -5.63
N ASP A 976 -37.36 -22.69 -6.02
CA ASP A 976 -38.29 -21.78 -6.71
C ASP A 976 -38.55 -20.41 -6.03
N ASP A 977 -38.21 -20.25 -4.74
CA ASP A 977 -38.41 -19.01 -3.98
C ASP A 977 -37.16 -18.11 -3.86
N TYR A 978 -35.98 -18.58 -4.30
CA TYR A 978 -34.71 -17.85 -4.11
C TYR A 978 -33.88 -17.79 -5.39
N HIS A 979 -33.98 -16.71 -6.16
CA HIS A 979 -33.29 -16.55 -7.43
C HIS A 979 -32.09 -15.59 -7.33
N VAL A 980 -30.92 -16.06 -7.78
CA VAL A 980 -29.72 -15.23 -7.94
C VAL A 980 -29.64 -14.73 -9.39
N PRO A 981 -29.49 -13.41 -9.62
CA PRO A 981 -29.40 -12.83 -10.95
C PRO A 981 -28.16 -13.31 -11.75
N SER A 982 -28.29 -13.52 -13.07
CA SER A 982 -27.19 -14.00 -13.94
C SER A 982 -26.00 -13.05 -14.02
N TRP A 983 -26.21 -11.76 -13.80
CA TRP A 983 -25.10 -10.80 -13.76
C TRP A 983 -24.17 -10.99 -12.54
N SER A 984 -24.63 -11.71 -11.52
CA SER A 984 -23.83 -12.07 -10.36
C SER A 984 -23.05 -13.36 -10.61
N TRP A 985 -21.77 -13.36 -10.26
CA TRP A 985 -20.97 -14.58 -10.25
C TRP A 985 -21.45 -15.62 -9.23
N MET A 986 -22.29 -15.23 -8.26
CA MET A 986 -22.87 -16.14 -7.28
C MET A 986 -23.93 -17.06 -7.89
N ALA A 987 -24.42 -16.78 -9.10
CA ALA A 987 -25.32 -17.65 -9.85
C ALA A 987 -24.62 -18.90 -10.41
N TYR A 988 -23.28 -18.91 -10.41
CA TYR A 988 -22.49 -19.96 -11.04
C TYR A 988 -21.57 -20.64 -10.02
N GLU A 989 -21.26 -21.91 -10.26
CA GLU A 989 -20.21 -22.68 -9.63
C GLU A 989 -18.87 -22.48 -10.37
N GLY A 990 -17.79 -22.37 -9.59
CA GLY A 990 -16.45 -22.19 -10.10
C GLY A 990 -15.77 -20.89 -9.66
N PRO A 991 -14.46 -20.78 -9.91
CA PRO A 991 -13.66 -19.62 -9.54
C PRO A 991 -13.83 -18.46 -10.51
N ILE A 992 -13.73 -17.23 -10.00
CA ILE A 992 -13.68 -16.02 -10.82
C ILE A 992 -12.33 -15.30 -10.71
N THR A 993 -12.08 -14.43 -11.68
CA THR A 993 -11.04 -13.39 -11.64
C THR A 993 -11.63 -12.07 -12.14
N TYR A 994 -11.24 -10.96 -11.53
CA TYR A 994 -11.59 -9.62 -12.00
C TYR A 994 -10.60 -9.13 -13.05
N ALA A 995 -11.11 -8.32 -13.98
CA ALA A 995 -10.28 -7.63 -14.95
C ALA A 995 -9.28 -6.70 -14.24
N ASN A 996 -7.99 -6.82 -14.59
CA ASN A 996 -6.95 -5.91 -14.08
C ASN A 996 -7.02 -4.56 -14.79
N ILE A 997 -7.90 -3.68 -14.29
CA ILE A 997 -8.18 -2.38 -14.89
C ILE A 997 -7.45 -1.27 -14.11
N PRO A 998 -6.58 -0.49 -14.76
CA PRO A 998 -5.84 0.58 -14.08
C PRO A 998 -6.80 1.64 -13.50
N PHE A 999 -6.46 2.14 -12.31
CA PHE A 999 -7.26 3.17 -11.63
C PHE A 999 -7.10 4.53 -12.31
N ASP A 1000 -8.17 5.33 -12.30
CA ASP A 1000 -8.22 6.68 -12.90
C ASP A 1000 -7.92 6.80 -14.40
N GLU A 1001 -7.73 5.67 -15.11
CA GLU A 1001 -7.51 5.63 -16.55
C GLU A 1001 -8.77 5.33 -17.37
N VAL A 1002 -9.88 4.98 -16.72
CA VAL A 1002 -11.15 4.58 -17.37
C VAL A 1002 -12.24 5.59 -17.05
N GLU A 1003 -13.00 5.96 -18.09
CA GLU A 1003 -14.28 6.68 -18.00
C GLU A 1003 -15.41 5.64 -17.92
N TRP A 1004 -16.10 5.59 -16.78
CA TRP A 1004 -17.18 4.63 -16.54
C TRP A 1004 -18.49 5.14 -17.12
N SER A 1005 -19.25 4.22 -17.72
CA SER A 1005 -20.55 4.52 -18.33
C SER A 1005 -21.64 4.67 -17.27
N THR A 1006 -22.61 5.55 -17.53
CA THR A 1006 -23.86 5.66 -16.77
C THR A 1006 -24.99 4.85 -17.38
N ASP A 1007 -24.73 4.15 -18.49
CA ASP A 1007 -25.72 3.36 -19.24
C ASP A 1007 -26.10 2.04 -18.55
N CYS A 1008 -25.64 1.79 -17.33
CA CYS A 1008 -25.96 0.59 -16.57
C CYS A 1008 -26.24 0.98 -15.12
N LEU A 1009 -27.41 0.61 -14.61
CA LEU A 1009 -27.90 0.98 -13.28
C LEU A 1009 -28.49 -0.24 -12.56
N LEU A 1010 -28.20 -0.37 -11.27
CA LEU A 1010 -28.78 -1.38 -10.40
C LEU A 1010 -30.15 -0.90 -9.88
N ARG A 1011 -31.23 -1.67 -10.09
CA ARG A 1011 -32.60 -1.29 -9.71
C ARG A 1011 -33.28 -2.30 -8.80
N SER A 1012 -34.02 -1.71 -7.88
CA SER A 1012 -34.64 -2.27 -6.69
C SER A 1012 -36.10 -2.68 -6.72
N GLY A 1013 -36.46 -3.95 -6.57
CA GLY A 1013 -37.84 -4.35 -6.35
C GLY A 1013 -38.77 -3.98 -7.51
N GLU A 1014 -38.27 -4.16 -8.73
CA GLU A 1014 -39.11 -4.08 -9.93
C GLU A 1014 -39.98 -5.33 -10.03
N GLU A 1015 -41.24 -5.13 -10.44
CA GLU A 1015 -42.14 -6.22 -10.80
C GLU A 1015 -41.67 -6.77 -12.16
N THR A 1016 -40.97 -7.90 -12.13
CA THR A 1016 -40.96 -8.80 -13.28
C THR A 1016 -42.36 -9.37 -13.42
N GLY A 1017 -42.80 -9.76 -14.62
CA GLY A 1017 -44.18 -10.22 -14.92
C GLY A 1017 -44.73 -11.36 -14.03
N THR A 1018 -43.92 -11.89 -13.11
CA THR A 1018 -44.14 -12.94 -12.13
C THR A 1018 -44.60 -12.47 -10.73
N ASN A 1019 -45.05 -11.22 -10.52
CA ASN A 1019 -45.53 -10.70 -9.22
C ASN A 1019 -44.51 -10.74 -8.05
N SER A 1020 -43.22 -10.99 -8.33
CA SER A 1020 -42.14 -10.96 -7.33
C SER A 1020 -41.23 -9.74 -7.55
N LYS A 1021 -40.96 -8.99 -6.48
CA LYS A 1021 -40.03 -7.85 -6.50
C LYS A 1021 -38.60 -8.35 -6.60
N ARG A 1022 -37.90 -8.08 -7.71
CA ARG A 1022 -36.53 -8.54 -7.96
C ARG A 1022 -35.54 -7.38 -8.15
N THR A 1023 -34.26 -7.63 -7.89
CA THR A 1023 -33.17 -6.70 -8.25
C THR A 1023 -32.71 -7.01 -9.66
N VAL A 1024 -32.67 -5.99 -10.52
CA VAL A 1024 -32.35 -6.11 -11.95
C VAL A 1024 -31.29 -5.09 -12.36
N LEU A 1025 -30.57 -5.35 -13.45
CA LEU A 1025 -29.76 -4.34 -14.12
C LEU A 1025 -30.55 -3.74 -15.29
N LYS A 1026 -30.69 -2.42 -15.30
CA LYS A 1026 -31.17 -1.69 -16.48
C LYS A 1026 -29.98 -1.15 -17.24
N ALA A 1027 -29.87 -1.51 -18.52
CA ALA A 1027 -28.75 -1.05 -19.33
C ALA A 1027 -29.09 -0.86 -20.81
N VAL A 1028 -28.20 -0.17 -21.53
CA VAL A 1028 -28.28 -0.03 -22.99
C VAL A 1028 -27.47 -1.13 -23.67
N ALA A 1029 -28.16 -2.08 -24.31
CA ALA A 1029 -27.55 -3.16 -25.09
C ALA A 1029 -27.32 -2.73 -26.55
N ARG A 1030 -26.13 -3.04 -27.08
CA ARG A 1030 -25.69 -2.66 -28.42
C ARG A 1030 -25.32 -3.88 -29.26
N ASP A 1031 -25.54 -3.81 -30.57
CA ASP A 1031 -25.09 -4.82 -31.51
C ASP A 1031 -23.56 -4.87 -31.56
N LEU A 1032 -22.99 -6.07 -31.71
CA LEU A 1032 -21.56 -6.31 -31.78
C LEU A 1032 -21.14 -6.83 -33.16
N LYS A 1033 -20.01 -6.33 -33.66
CA LYS A 1033 -19.34 -6.81 -34.88
C LYS A 1033 -18.01 -7.45 -34.48
N LEU A 1034 -18.01 -8.77 -34.34
CA LEU A 1034 -16.88 -9.55 -33.88
C LEU A 1034 -16.42 -10.50 -34.99
N ASP A 1035 -15.12 -10.54 -35.25
CA ASP A 1035 -14.52 -11.57 -36.10
C ASP A 1035 -14.00 -12.76 -35.27
N LYS A 1036 -13.40 -13.75 -35.94
CA LYS A 1036 -12.87 -14.94 -35.26
C LYS A 1036 -11.71 -14.64 -34.31
N LEU A 1037 -10.91 -13.60 -34.60
CA LEU A 1037 -9.78 -13.20 -33.76
C LEU A 1037 -10.30 -12.45 -32.53
N ASP A 1038 -11.26 -11.54 -32.70
CA ASP A 1038 -11.91 -10.86 -31.58
C ASP A 1038 -12.55 -11.85 -30.60
N MET A 1039 -13.22 -12.88 -31.13
CA MET A 1039 -13.83 -13.95 -30.33
C MET A 1039 -12.80 -14.76 -29.53
N HIS A 1040 -11.57 -14.89 -30.02
CA HIS A 1040 -10.51 -15.64 -29.36
C HIS A 1040 -9.71 -14.78 -28.36
N ASP A 1041 -9.35 -13.56 -28.76
CA ASP A 1041 -8.39 -12.72 -28.02
C ASP A 1041 -9.06 -11.73 -27.07
N ARG A 1042 -10.33 -11.37 -27.32
CA ARG A 1042 -10.99 -10.23 -26.64
C ARG A 1042 -12.28 -10.59 -25.94
N VAL A 1043 -12.80 -11.79 -26.13
CA VAL A 1043 -14.07 -12.26 -25.56
C VAL A 1043 -13.81 -13.39 -24.57
N LYS A 1044 -14.42 -13.30 -23.39
CA LYS A 1044 -14.46 -14.40 -22.41
C LYS A 1044 -15.90 -14.72 -22.09
N LEU A 1045 -16.34 -15.90 -22.53
CA LEU A 1045 -17.65 -16.46 -22.21
C LEU A 1045 -17.60 -17.19 -20.86
N ASP A 1046 -18.67 -17.04 -20.09
CA ASP A 1046 -18.81 -17.61 -18.75
C ASP A 1046 -19.06 -19.13 -18.81
N GLU A 1047 -19.94 -19.58 -19.73
CA GLU A 1047 -20.30 -20.99 -19.96
C GLU A 1047 -19.94 -21.47 -21.38
N GLY A 1048 -20.11 -22.78 -21.65
CA GLY A 1048 -19.98 -23.35 -23.00
C GLY A 1048 -21.05 -22.79 -23.96
N SER A 1049 -20.75 -22.71 -25.26
CA SER A 1049 -21.61 -22.07 -26.26
C SER A 1049 -22.96 -22.79 -26.44
N GLY A 1050 -23.95 -22.42 -25.63
CA GLY A 1050 -25.35 -22.88 -25.69
C GLY A 1050 -26.31 -21.87 -26.33
N PHE A 1051 -25.84 -20.68 -26.73
CA PHE A 1051 -26.65 -19.62 -27.31
C PHE A 1051 -26.21 -19.27 -28.74
N GLU A 1052 -27.13 -18.75 -29.55
CA GLU A 1052 -26.80 -18.27 -30.89
C GLU A 1052 -25.98 -16.97 -30.85
N LEU A 1053 -24.78 -16.98 -31.45
CA LEU A 1053 -23.89 -15.81 -31.52
C LEU A 1053 -24.53 -14.58 -32.18
N SER A 1054 -25.55 -14.77 -33.03
CA SER A 1054 -26.35 -13.69 -33.65
C SER A 1054 -27.13 -12.86 -32.63
N ASN A 1055 -27.47 -13.45 -31.48
CA ASN A 1055 -28.25 -12.80 -30.42
C ASN A 1055 -27.36 -12.11 -29.37
N LEU A 1056 -26.04 -12.23 -29.51
CA LEU A 1056 -25.09 -11.60 -28.60
C LEU A 1056 -25.18 -10.07 -28.68
N ARG A 1057 -25.26 -9.42 -27.53
CA ARG A 1057 -25.26 -7.96 -27.38
C ARG A 1057 -24.23 -7.54 -26.35
N GLY A 1058 -23.74 -6.31 -26.47
CA GLY A 1058 -22.75 -5.72 -25.57
C GLY A 1058 -23.28 -4.50 -24.84
N ILE A 1059 -23.01 -4.44 -23.54
CA ILE A 1059 -23.26 -3.27 -22.69
C ILE A 1059 -21.92 -2.65 -22.33
N VAL A 1060 -21.72 -1.40 -22.72
CA VAL A 1060 -20.50 -0.67 -22.43
C VAL A 1060 -20.51 -0.24 -20.97
N LEU A 1061 -19.64 -0.85 -20.16
CA LEU A 1061 -19.48 -0.50 -18.75
C LEU A 1061 -18.48 0.64 -18.55
N GLY A 1062 -17.49 0.76 -19.43
CA GLY A 1062 -16.53 1.85 -19.42
C GLY A 1062 -15.62 1.82 -20.64
N LYS A 1063 -14.83 2.87 -20.80
CA LYS A 1063 -13.83 3.00 -21.86
C LYS A 1063 -12.57 3.66 -21.33
N ASP A 1064 -11.42 3.32 -21.87
CA ASP A 1064 -10.18 4.03 -21.52
C ASP A 1064 -10.35 5.52 -21.79
N LYS A 1065 -9.83 6.40 -20.94
CA LYS A 1065 -9.84 7.85 -21.19
C LYS A 1065 -9.07 8.11 -22.48
N LYS A 1066 -9.62 8.96 -23.37
CA LYS A 1066 -8.96 9.32 -24.63
C LYS A 1066 -7.56 9.86 -24.33
N ARG A 1067 -6.54 9.10 -24.76
CA ARG A 1067 -5.13 9.49 -24.78
C ARG A 1067 -4.72 9.48 -26.25
N GLU A 1068 -4.05 10.54 -26.70
CA GLU A 1068 -3.70 10.75 -28.11
C GLU A 1068 -2.83 9.63 -28.74
N SER A 1069 -2.31 8.69 -27.93
CA SER A 1069 -1.35 7.65 -28.33
C SER A 1069 -1.81 6.19 -28.14
N ARG A 1070 -3.03 5.91 -27.68
CA ARG A 1070 -3.55 4.54 -27.50
C ARG A 1070 -4.91 4.34 -28.16
N VAL A 1071 -5.07 3.20 -28.82
CA VAL A 1071 -6.38 2.73 -29.27
C VAL A 1071 -7.25 2.53 -28.03
N GLN A 1072 -8.38 3.24 -27.99
CA GLN A 1072 -9.29 3.21 -26.85
C GLN A 1072 -9.95 1.84 -26.73
N VAL A 1073 -9.74 1.16 -25.61
CA VAL A 1073 -10.41 -0.11 -25.31
C VAL A 1073 -11.71 0.18 -24.55
N TYR A 1074 -12.75 -0.56 -24.91
CA TYR A 1074 -14.06 -0.55 -24.29
C TYR A 1074 -14.23 -1.84 -23.47
N TYR A 1075 -14.62 -1.67 -22.21
CA TYR A 1075 -14.92 -2.75 -21.28
C TYR A 1075 -16.41 -3.06 -21.36
N VAL A 1076 -16.75 -4.26 -21.84
CA VAL A 1076 -18.10 -4.63 -22.26
C VAL A 1076 -18.59 -5.84 -21.47
N LEU A 1077 -19.82 -5.76 -20.95
CA LEU A 1077 -20.58 -6.90 -20.44
C LEU A 1077 -21.36 -7.52 -21.60
N LEU A 1078 -21.24 -8.83 -21.79
CA LEU A 1078 -21.92 -9.56 -22.85
C LEU A 1078 -23.22 -10.17 -22.32
N VAL A 1079 -24.31 -9.99 -23.07
CA VAL A 1079 -25.64 -10.50 -22.73
C VAL A 1079 -26.32 -11.13 -23.95
N THR A 1080 -27.25 -12.05 -23.69
CA THR A 1080 -28.15 -12.65 -24.69
C THR A 1080 -29.58 -12.66 -24.17
N LEU A 1081 -30.56 -12.84 -25.06
CA LEU A 1081 -31.96 -13.00 -24.68
C LEU A 1081 -32.17 -14.34 -23.96
N SER A 1082 -32.92 -14.35 -22.85
CA SER A 1082 -33.30 -15.59 -22.14
C SER A 1082 -34.25 -16.45 -23.00
N GLU A 1083 -34.03 -17.76 -23.06
CA GLU A 1083 -34.94 -18.73 -23.70
C GLU A 1083 -36.05 -19.21 -22.75
N ASP A 1084 -35.83 -19.08 -21.44
CA ASP A 1084 -36.77 -19.42 -20.38
C ASP A 1084 -37.55 -18.17 -19.93
N GLU A 1085 -38.71 -17.93 -20.56
CA GLU A 1085 -39.97 -17.53 -19.88
C GLU A 1085 -41.08 -17.23 -20.91
N ALA A 1086 -42.28 -17.73 -20.61
CA ALA A 1086 -43.51 -17.49 -21.35
C ALA A 1086 -44.19 -16.20 -20.83
N GLU A 1087 -43.84 -15.01 -21.36
CA GLU A 1087 -44.73 -13.86 -21.63
C GLU A 1087 -43.99 -12.49 -21.77
N GLN A 1088 -44.28 -11.81 -22.88
CA GLN A 1088 -44.31 -10.36 -23.19
C GLN A 1088 -43.16 -9.39 -22.82
N ALA A 1089 -42.18 -9.71 -21.98
CA ALA A 1089 -41.03 -8.83 -21.69
C ALA A 1089 -39.70 -9.48 -22.13
N LYS A 1090 -38.90 -8.77 -22.95
CA LYS A 1090 -37.55 -9.22 -23.34
C LYS A 1090 -36.59 -9.14 -22.14
N VAL A 1091 -36.32 -10.27 -21.48
CA VAL A 1091 -35.34 -10.36 -20.39
C VAL A 1091 -34.00 -10.88 -20.94
N TYR A 1092 -32.92 -10.22 -20.57
CA TYR A 1092 -31.56 -10.60 -20.97
C TYR A 1092 -30.82 -11.29 -19.82
N VAL A 1093 -29.90 -12.19 -20.15
CA VAL A 1093 -29.00 -12.86 -19.22
C VAL A 1093 -27.55 -12.60 -19.61
N ARG A 1094 -26.67 -12.55 -18.61
CA ARG A 1094 -25.22 -12.42 -18.81
C ARG A 1094 -24.63 -13.70 -19.41
N VAL A 1095 -23.69 -13.53 -20.33
CA VAL A 1095 -22.94 -14.65 -20.94
C VAL A 1095 -21.42 -14.46 -20.95
N GLY A 1096 -20.91 -13.29 -20.54
CA GLY A 1096 -19.47 -13.07 -20.47
C GLY A 1096 -19.05 -11.60 -20.41
N VAL A 1097 -17.77 -11.35 -20.67
CA VAL A 1097 -17.16 -10.01 -20.76
C VAL A 1097 -16.23 -9.91 -21.97
N ALA A 1098 -16.00 -8.68 -22.44
CA ALA A 1098 -15.09 -8.43 -23.55
C ALA A 1098 -14.31 -7.11 -23.44
N TRP A 1099 -13.17 -7.04 -24.14
CA TRP A 1099 -12.30 -5.87 -24.30
C TRP A 1099 -12.23 -5.45 -25.76
N LEU A 1100 -13.23 -4.68 -26.19
CA LEU A 1100 -13.50 -4.39 -27.58
C LEU A 1100 -12.97 -3.03 -28.02
N LEU A 1101 -12.85 -2.83 -29.33
CA LEU A 1101 -12.52 -1.54 -29.93
C LEU A 1101 -13.79 -0.82 -30.40
N GLU A 1102 -13.70 0.49 -30.61
CA GLU A 1102 -14.86 1.32 -31.00
C GLU A 1102 -15.61 0.77 -32.24
N HIS A 1103 -14.89 0.25 -33.23
CA HIS A 1103 -15.50 -0.28 -34.46
C HIS A 1103 -16.24 -1.61 -34.27
N ASN A 1104 -16.02 -2.30 -33.15
CA ASN A 1104 -16.73 -3.54 -32.83
C ASN A 1104 -18.13 -3.28 -32.24
N ILE A 1105 -18.44 -2.05 -31.84
CA ILE A 1105 -19.64 -1.71 -31.08
C ILE A 1105 -20.53 -0.76 -31.90
N ALA A 1106 -21.81 -1.08 -32.03
CA ALA A 1106 -22.78 -0.19 -32.67
C ALA A 1106 -22.99 1.10 -31.85
N MET A 1107 -23.26 2.22 -32.53
CA MET A 1107 -23.52 3.51 -31.87
C MET A 1107 -24.90 3.55 -31.20
N ASP A 1108 -25.89 2.92 -31.83
CA ASP A 1108 -27.27 2.83 -31.32
C ASP A 1108 -27.43 1.61 -30.41
N GLY A 1109 -28.34 1.71 -29.43
CA GLY A 1109 -28.65 0.62 -28.51
C GLY A 1109 -30.12 0.62 -28.06
N GLU A 1110 -30.55 -0.51 -27.51
CA GLU A 1110 -31.89 -0.74 -26.95
C GLU A 1110 -31.80 -0.78 -25.42
N ASP A 1111 -32.76 -0.15 -24.72
CA ASP A 1111 -32.89 -0.29 -23.28
C ASP A 1111 -33.35 -1.71 -22.94
N VAL A 1112 -32.56 -2.40 -22.12
CA VAL A 1112 -32.82 -3.78 -21.72
C VAL A 1112 -32.82 -3.94 -20.21
N VAL A 1113 -33.54 -4.96 -19.75
CA VAL A 1113 -33.49 -5.45 -18.37
C VAL A 1113 -32.74 -6.76 -18.37
N ILE A 1114 -31.71 -6.84 -17.53
CA ILE A 1114 -30.88 -8.03 -17.36
C ILE A 1114 -31.19 -8.60 -15.99
N TYR A 1115 -31.54 -9.88 -16.00
CA TYR A 1115 -31.74 -10.65 -14.79
C TYR A 1115 -30.59 -11.61 -14.60
#